data_AF-A0A6A7MBJ6-F1
#
_entry.id   AF-A0A6A7MBJ6-F1
#
_cell.length_a   1.000
_cell.length_b   1.000
_cell.length_c   1.000
_cell.angle_alpha   90.00
_cell.angle_beta   90.00
_cell.angle_gamma   90.00
#
_symmetry.space_group_name_H-M   'P 1'
#
loop_
_entity.id
_entity.type
_entity.pdbx_description
1 polymer ?
#
loop_
_entity_poly.entity_id
_entity_poly.type
_entity_poly.pdbx_seq_one_letter_code
_entity_poly.pdbx_strand_id
1 'polypeptide(L)'
;MAKSLDAYNAKRDFSKTPEPPGRPAAKPGNAYVVQKHAARRLHYDFRLELDGVLKSWAVPEGPSLIAGKKRLAVATEDHPLDYGGFEGVIPEGQYGSGTVMIWDQGTWTPDFDPAFGYKKGHLKFHLNGKKLKGQWHLVRLRPKPREKNENWLLFKSDDEAARLAEAPDILTEKPHSAATGRSIEAIGREQDRVWASGPSPGLGGEVTPAKKKRRRKTSVDAAAVPKARKAAMPGFIEPTLPTATETAPSGSGWLHEIKHDGYRLQAHIENGRVKLFSRQGLDWTERFPVVAHALADVPAKLAIIDGEVVVQTATGVASFPMLVDALKNGGGDMLFYGFDLLYLDGHDLREAPLMARKQALAALLAETGSDRIRYSDHIAGDGDAVFRHASRLGLEGIISKQASQPYRSGRVKSWLKVKSSQSDSFVIAGFVPSTVDPKSVGALVLGEYARNRLVPVGHCGSGFTAASARELWQRLDPLRTTTPPLKDETAPPKGVRWVEPVLSAEIEYRGRTGGGLIRHAVFRELVEGKAAAERPREAAPRPKAKTKSDAELPVRLTNPGRLLWPDQGITKQGLAEFYGEIADWILPHLVGRPLSLLRHPEGITEKGFFQKHAWAGLSDSVRQVPVPNDEQPMLVIDDLAGLLELCQASVLEIHPWGARADRPELPDRVTIDLDPADNVPWPRVIDAAHDVRRRLATLKLESFVKTTGGKGLHVVFPLTPQAAPSPANWDTVKAFAQSIASAMAADRPDLYTDNMAKSGRRGRIFVDYLRNGLGATAIGAYSTRARDGAPVSVPLAWDELGENIRSNHFTLLNLPKRLAFLDHDPWEGLASLKQTLPGAAANAPSKAELAAYWKKVGKQALPHLARRPLRLVGNALSKPPKAVRKTGDDRFWIDSVDGLLGLVEMGAVELLAANVTVDDPERPDMLVLSVTAADTALRLRTLLQVEGLQSWPKLTGGRELHVMVPIEPDLNAEEALRYSEQLAGRLGNATIDCRHNKPGAAAIAAFSPRALPGFPIAAPLEWAQMQRGIAPDAFTMKKPRG
;
A
#
# COMPACT_ATOMS: atom_id res chain seq x y z
N MET A 1 5.12 -0.92 -41.95
CA MET A 1 5.78 -1.68 -40.87
C MET A 1 6.88 -2.64 -41.37
N ALA A 2 7.38 -2.53 -42.62
CA ALA A 2 8.38 -3.45 -43.18
C ALA A 2 9.83 -2.92 -43.25
N LYS A 3 10.12 -1.70 -42.77
CA LYS A 3 11.44 -1.03 -42.94
C LYS A 3 12.44 -1.18 -41.78
N SER A 4 12.09 -1.77 -40.64
CA SER A 4 12.97 -1.73 -39.45
C SER A 4 14.07 -2.80 -39.45
N LEU A 5 13.90 -3.93 -40.14
CA LEU A 5 14.88 -5.04 -40.15
C LEU A 5 15.79 -5.07 -41.39
N ASP A 6 15.61 -4.15 -42.35
CA ASP A 6 16.40 -4.11 -43.59
C ASP A 6 17.89 -3.94 -43.32
N ALA A 7 18.24 -3.06 -42.37
CA ALA A 7 19.62 -2.84 -41.95
C ALA A 7 20.22 -4.06 -41.24
N TYR A 8 19.42 -4.84 -40.52
CA TYR A 8 19.85 -6.09 -39.88
C TYR A 8 20.15 -7.17 -40.93
N ASN A 9 19.23 -7.35 -41.89
CA ASN A 9 19.36 -8.34 -42.97
C ASN A 9 20.50 -8.00 -43.93
N ALA A 10 20.70 -6.72 -44.28
CA ALA A 10 21.74 -6.31 -45.23
C ALA A 10 23.18 -6.51 -44.70
N LYS A 11 23.36 -6.58 -43.37
CA LYS A 11 24.67 -6.73 -42.73
C LYS A 11 25.11 -8.18 -42.53
N ARG A 12 24.25 -9.18 -42.83
CA ARG A 12 24.46 -10.58 -42.45
C ARG A 12 24.33 -11.51 -43.66
N ASP A 13 25.21 -12.50 -43.72
CA ASP A 13 25.12 -13.60 -44.68
C ASP A 13 24.60 -14.85 -43.94
N PHE A 14 23.28 -15.06 -43.98
CA PHE A 14 22.61 -16.17 -43.26
C PHE A 14 22.98 -17.57 -43.77
N SER A 15 23.76 -17.67 -44.86
CA SER A 15 24.37 -18.94 -45.26
C SER A 15 25.62 -19.29 -44.43
N LYS A 16 26.17 -18.30 -43.71
CA LYS A 16 27.42 -18.42 -42.93
C LYS A 16 27.23 -18.15 -41.45
N THR A 17 26.31 -17.25 -41.07
CA THR A 17 26.02 -16.96 -39.66
C THR A 17 24.88 -17.85 -39.13
N PRO A 18 24.98 -18.39 -37.90
CA PRO A 18 23.89 -19.10 -37.23
C PRO A 18 22.79 -18.17 -36.67
N GLU A 19 22.90 -16.86 -36.91
CA GLU A 19 21.90 -15.87 -36.48
C GLU A 19 20.57 -16.01 -37.26
N PRO A 20 19.41 -15.77 -36.62
CA PRO A 20 18.11 -15.84 -37.29
C PRO A 20 17.90 -14.78 -38.38
N PRO A 21 17.24 -15.10 -39.51
CA PRO A 21 16.84 -14.11 -40.50
C PRO A 21 15.76 -13.17 -39.97
N GLY A 22 15.83 -11.89 -40.34
CA GLY A 22 14.91 -10.87 -39.86
C GLY A 22 13.50 -10.99 -40.45
N ARG A 23 12.52 -11.44 -39.66
CA ARG A 23 11.09 -11.43 -39.98
C ARG A 23 10.31 -10.61 -38.94
N PRO A 24 9.38 -9.72 -39.34
CA PRO A 24 8.52 -9.02 -38.39
C PRO A 24 7.56 -9.99 -37.70
N ALA A 25 7.35 -9.83 -36.39
CA ALA A 25 6.36 -10.62 -35.65
C ALA A 25 4.94 -10.01 -35.79
N ALA A 26 3.91 -10.87 -35.78
CA ALA A 26 2.52 -10.46 -36.01
C ALA A 26 1.80 -9.94 -34.75
N LYS A 27 2.37 -10.10 -33.55
CA LYS A 27 1.76 -9.69 -32.27
C LYS A 27 2.79 -8.99 -31.38
N PRO A 28 2.43 -7.89 -30.71
CA PRO A 28 3.30 -7.23 -29.74
C PRO A 28 3.37 -8.01 -28.42
N GLY A 29 4.58 -8.21 -27.92
CA GLY A 29 4.91 -8.72 -26.58
C GLY A 29 5.67 -7.67 -25.75
N ASN A 30 6.30 -8.13 -24.68
CA ASN A 30 7.04 -7.30 -23.73
C ASN A 30 8.36 -7.94 -23.29
N ALA A 31 9.02 -8.68 -24.18
CA ALA A 31 10.29 -9.32 -23.86
C ALA A 31 11.44 -8.30 -23.73
N TYR A 32 12.39 -8.60 -22.85
CA TYR A 32 13.70 -7.96 -22.87
C TYR A 32 14.80 -9.01 -22.76
N VAL A 33 15.97 -8.66 -23.30
CA VAL A 33 17.17 -9.50 -23.21
C VAL A 33 18.41 -8.64 -23.07
N VAL A 34 19.40 -9.14 -22.34
CA VAL A 34 20.75 -8.59 -22.28
C VAL A 34 21.72 -9.66 -22.75
N GLN A 35 22.37 -9.45 -23.89
CA GLN A 35 23.36 -10.37 -24.42
C GLN A 35 24.77 -9.86 -24.10
N LYS A 36 25.60 -10.67 -23.44
CA LYS A 36 27.03 -10.39 -23.25
C LYS A 36 27.76 -10.85 -24.51
N HIS A 37 28.41 -9.93 -25.19
CA HIS A 37 29.00 -10.15 -26.50
C HIS A 37 30.52 -9.97 -26.45
N ALA A 38 31.26 -11.09 -26.55
CA ALA A 38 32.71 -11.13 -26.66
C ALA A 38 33.14 -10.97 -28.13
N ALA A 39 32.91 -9.77 -28.68
CA ALA A 39 33.44 -9.34 -29.98
C ALA A 39 34.86 -8.76 -29.81
N ARG A 40 35.33 -7.90 -30.74
CA ARG A 40 36.61 -7.16 -30.61
C ARG A 40 36.77 -6.46 -29.25
N ARG A 41 35.66 -6.02 -28.66
CA ARG A 41 35.57 -5.51 -27.28
C ARG A 41 34.35 -6.14 -26.62
N LEU A 42 34.51 -6.56 -25.37
CA LEU A 42 33.42 -7.08 -24.57
C LEU A 42 32.40 -5.96 -24.29
N HIS A 43 31.13 -6.22 -24.55
CA HIS A 43 30.03 -5.31 -24.23
C HIS A 43 28.75 -6.11 -23.93
N TYR A 44 27.73 -5.40 -23.46
CA TYR A 44 26.42 -5.97 -23.16
C TYR A 44 25.35 -5.30 -24.04
N ASP A 45 24.75 -6.06 -24.94
CA ASP A 45 23.66 -5.60 -25.78
C ASP A 45 22.35 -5.65 -24.99
N PHE A 46 21.86 -4.50 -24.56
CA PHE A 46 20.57 -4.32 -23.88
C PHE A 46 19.47 -4.15 -24.93
N ARG A 47 18.41 -4.97 -24.85
CA ARG A 47 17.37 -5.01 -25.87
C ARG A 47 15.97 -5.04 -25.28
N LEU A 48 15.07 -4.21 -25.82
CA LEU A 48 13.65 -4.15 -25.46
C LEU A 48 12.80 -4.48 -26.69
N GLU A 49 11.81 -5.35 -26.53
CA GLU A 49 10.77 -5.55 -27.53
C GLU A 49 9.88 -4.31 -27.62
N LEU A 50 9.84 -3.66 -28.78
CA LEU A 50 8.97 -2.51 -29.07
C LEU A 50 8.68 -2.48 -30.58
N ASP A 51 7.42 -2.25 -30.95
CA ASP A 51 6.95 -2.21 -32.34
C ASP A 51 7.26 -3.50 -33.14
N GLY A 52 7.21 -4.67 -32.46
CA GLY A 52 7.40 -5.99 -33.09
C GLY A 52 8.86 -6.34 -33.43
N VAL A 53 9.82 -5.58 -32.92
CA VAL A 53 11.27 -5.81 -33.04
C VAL A 53 11.99 -5.58 -31.70
N LEU A 54 13.24 -6.05 -31.60
CA LEU A 54 14.13 -5.73 -30.48
C LEU A 54 14.89 -4.43 -30.77
N LYS A 55 14.50 -3.33 -30.10
CA LYS A 55 15.31 -2.10 -30.02
C LYS A 55 16.55 -2.38 -29.21
N SER A 56 17.73 -2.01 -29.72
CA SER A 56 19.01 -2.47 -29.17
C SER A 56 20.00 -1.35 -28.87
N TRP A 57 20.74 -1.54 -27.77
CA TRP A 57 21.82 -0.67 -27.35
C TRP A 57 23.02 -1.47 -26.84
N ALA A 58 24.21 -1.18 -27.36
CA ALA A 58 25.46 -1.70 -26.83
C ALA A 58 25.88 -0.91 -25.58
N VAL A 59 26.05 -1.59 -24.45
CA VAL A 59 26.46 -1.03 -23.15
C VAL A 59 27.85 -1.57 -22.79
N PRO A 60 28.94 -0.83 -23.07
CA PRO A 60 30.31 -1.36 -22.93
C PRO A 60 30.66 -1.80 -21.51
N GLU A 61 30.25 -1.02 -20.51
CA GLU A 61 30.49 -1.31 -19.10
C GLU A 61 29.39 -2.15 -18.44
N GLY A 62 28.40 -2.60 -19.24
CA GLY A 62 27.23 -3.32 -18.77
C GLY A 62 26.29 -2.54 -17.82
N PRO A 63 25.12 -3.11 -17.52
CA PRO A 63 24.16 -2.55 -16.56
C PRO A 63 24.74 -2.52 -15.14
N SER A 64 24.36 -1.52 -14.34
CA SER A 64 24.75 -1.38 -12.93
C SER A 64 23.50 -1.37 -12.05
N LEU A 65 23.51 -2.12 -10.94
CA LEU A 65 22.45 -2.05 -9.92
C LEU A 65 22.61 -0.87 -8.95
N ILE A 66 23.74 -0.15 -8.98
CA ILE A 66 23.92 1.07 -8.19
C ILE A 66 23.01 2.16 -8.74
N ALA A 67 22.10 2.68 -7.91
CA ALA A 67 21.13 3.70 -8.30
C ALA A 67 21.82 4.95 -8.87
N GLY A 68 21.31 5.48 -9.98
CA GLY A 68 21.84 6.69 -10.60
C GLY A 68 23.21 6.56 -11.29
N LYS A 69 23.89 5.40 -11.20
CA LYS A 69 25.15 5.16 -11.93
C LYS A 69 24.87 5.04 -13.43
N LYS A 70 25.19 6.10 -14.17
CA LYS A 70 24.95 6.25 -15.61
C LYS A 70 25.91 5.40 -16.43
N ARG A 71 25.37 4.51 -17.26
CA ARG A 71 26.12 3.69 -18.22
C ARG A 71 25.81 4.15 -19.63
N LEU A 72 26.85 4.37 -20.44
CA LEU A 72 26.67 4.70 -21.85
C LEU A 72 26.04 3.52 -22.59
N ALA A 73 24.98 3.79 -23.35
CA ALA A 73 24.24 2.83 -24.16
C ALA A 73 24.16 3.36 -25.61
N VAL A 74 24.88 2.74 -26.53
CA VAL A 74 24.97 3.20 -27.94
C VAL A 74 23.92 2.45 -28.76
N ALA A 75 22.98 3.16 -29.37
CA ALA A 75 21.93 2.50 -30.17
C ALA A 75 22.53 1.80 -31.41
N THR A 76 22.06 0.58 -31.68
CA THR A 76 22.44 -0.23 -32.85
C THR A 76 21.22 -0.51 -33.73
N GLU A 77 21.37 -1.23 -34.84
CA GLU A 77 20.21 -1.64 -35.64
C GLU A 77 19.18 -2.45 -34.83
N ASP A 78 17.91 -2.40 -35.23
CA ASP A 78 16.84 -3.24 -34.67
C ASP A 78 17.10 -4.71 -35.02
N HIS A 79 16.70 -5.64 -34.14
CA HIS A 79 16.88 -7.08 -34.35
C HIS A 79 15.53 -7.80 -34.36
N PRO A 80 15.40 -8.95 -35.05
CA PRO A 80 14.18 -9.75 -34.98
C PRO A 80 13.98 -10.31 -33.57
N LEU A 81 12.73 -10.55 -33.16
CA LEU A 81 12.43 -11.10 -31.83
C LEU A 81 13.12 -12.44 -31.58
N ASP A 82 13.17 -13.27 -32.62
CA ASP A 82 13.89 -14.55 -32.68
C ASP A 82 15.37 -14.43 -32.25
N TYR A 83 16.00 -13.28 -32.51
CA TYR A 83 17.38 -13.01 -32.09
C TYR A 83 17.54 -12.98 -30.57
N GLY A 84 16.49 -12.65 -29.82
CA GLY A 84 16.54 -12.62 -28.36
C GLY A 84 16.82 -13.98 -27.74
N GLY A 85 16.56 -15.07 -28.48
CA GLY A 85 16.90 -16.44 -28.08
C GLY A 85 18.27 -16.93 -28.56
N PHE A 86 19.05 -16.11 -29.27
CA PHE A 86 20.34 -16.51 -29.82
C PHE A 86 21.47 -16.48 -28.77
N GLU A 87 22.12 -17.63 -28.61
CA GLU A 87 23.35 -17.83 -27.83
C GLU A 87 24.28 -18.76 -28.63
N GLY A 88 25.50 -18.31 -28.94
CA GLY A 88 26.42 -19.06 -29.79
C GLY A 88 27.62 -18.25 -30.28
N VAL A 89 28.37 -18.79 -31.23
CA VAL A 89 29.54 -18.15 -31.84
C VAL A 89 29.18 -17.61 -33.23
N ILE A 90 29.37 -16.31 -33.44
CA ILE A 90 29.31 -15.68 -34.75
C ILE A 90 30.69 -15.84 -35.42
N PRO A 91 30.79 -16.51 -36.58
CA PRO A 91 32.07 -16.83 -37.22
C PRO A 91 32.94 -15.61 -37.54
N GLU A 92 34.25 -15.83 -37.61
CA GLU A 92 35.20 -14.80 -38.01
C GLU A 92 34.90 -14.27 -39.42
N GLY A 93 35.04 -12.95 -39.63
CA GLY A 93 34.70 -12.29 -40.89
C GLY A 93 33.21 -11.96 -41.08
N GLN A 94 32.32 -12.45 -40.21
CA GLN A 94 30.91 -12.01 -40.17
C GLN A 94 30.75 -10.72 -39.35
N TYR A 95 29.71 -9.95 -39.66
CA TYR A 95 29.39 -8.73 -38.91
C TYR A 95 29.01 -9.11 -37.46
N GLY A 96 29.74 -8.57 -36.48
CA GLY A 96 29.57 -8.95 -35.08
C GLY A 96 30.29 -10.24 -34.68
N SER A 97 31.33 -10.66 -35.39
CA SER A 97 32.13 -11.85 -35.04
C SER A 97 32.52 -11.89 -33.55
N GLY A 98 32.24 -13.00 -32.88
CA GLY A 98 32.45 -13.14 -31.45
C GLY A 98 31.50 -14.14 -30.80
N THR A 99 31.69 -14.40 -29.50
CA THR A 99 30.77 -15.25 -28.73
C THR A 99 29.66 -14.41 -28.12
N VAL A 100 28.41 -14.79 -28.36
CA VAL A 100 27.20 -14.15 -27.82
C VAL A 100 26.60 -15.04 -26.74
N MET A 101 26.44 -14.51 -25.53
CA MET A 101 25.80 -15.16 -24.39
C MET A 101 24.52 -14.41 -24.02
N ILE A 102 23.42 -15.11 -23.75
CA ILE A 102 22.26 -14.48 -23.11
C ILE A 102 22.58 -14.27 -21.63
N TRP A 103 23.01 -13.07 -21.25
CA TRP A 103 23.43 -12.76 -19.89
C TRP A 103 22.25 -12.50 -18.96
N ASP A 104 21.17 -11.87 -19.43
CA ASP A 104 19.91 -11.75 -18.71
C ASP A 104 18.72 -11.78 -19.68
N GLN A 105 17.55 -12.18 -19.21
CA GLN A 105 16.33 -12.23 -20.01
C GLN A 105 15.10 -12.16 -19.10
N GLY A 106 14.00 -11.62 -19.63
CA GLY A 106 12.75 -11.52 -18.90
C GLY A 106 11.71 -10.69 -19.63
N THR A 107 10.81 -10.08 -18.87
CA THR A 107 9.83 -9.12 -19.40
C THR A 107 10.11 -7.71 -18.88
N TRP A 108 9.69 -6.72 -19.65
CA TRP A 108 9.73 -5.32 -19.25
C TRP A 108 8.33 -4.72 -19.26
N THR A 109 8.09 -3.76 -18.37
CA THR A 109 6.81 -3.03 -18.29
C THR A 109 7.11 -1.53 -18.31
N PRO A 110 6.65 -0.77 -19.32
CA PRO A 110 6.89 0.66 -19.37
C PRO A 110 5.98 1.42 -18.39
N ASP A 111 6.49 2.52 -17.81
CA ASP A 111 5.72 3.36 -16.86
C ASP A 111 4.68 4.23 -17.57
N PHE A 112 4.79 4.40 -18.88
CA PHE A 112 3.91 5.19 -19.75
C PHE A 112 4.04 4.67 -21.20
N ASP A 113 3.33 5.28 -22.16
CA ASP A 113 3.41 4.86 -23.58
C ASP A 113 4.87 4.75 -24.07
N PRO A 114 5.36 3.52 -24.36
CA PRO A 114 6.75 3.28 -24.73
C PRO A 114 7.10 3.82 -26.13
N ALA A 115 6.14 3.86 -27.06
CA ALA A 115 6.37 4.41 -28.40
C ALA A 115 6.59 5.93 -28.31
N PHE A 116 5.79 6.62 -27.49
CA PHE A 116 5.99 8.03 -27.18
C PHE A 116 7.33 8.27 -26.47
N GLY A 117 7.66 7.48 -25.45
CA GLY A 117 8.91 7.61 -24.69
C GLY A 117 10.17 7.41 -25.53
N TYR A 118 10.17 6.37 -26.39
CA TYR A 118 11.27 6.09 -27.30
C TYR A 118 11.49 7.26 -28.29
N LYS A 119 10.40 7.81 -28.86
CA LYS A 119 10.44 8.97 -29.77
C LYS A 119 10.91 10.24 -29.08
N LYS A 120 10.54 10.46 -27.81
CA LYS A 120 10.99 11.60 -26.99
C LYS A 120 12.41 11.44 -26.44
N GLY A 121 13.00 10.25 -26.55
CA GLY A 121 14.34 9.97 -26.03
C GLY A 121 14.38 9.75 -24.52
N HIS A 122 13.27 9.31 -23.90
CA HIS A 122 13.24 8.92 -22.50
C HIS A 122 12.28 7.76 -22.30
N LEU A 123 12.83 6.60 -21.96
CA LEU A 123 12.08 5.44 -21.50
C LEU A 123 12.29 5.26 -20.00
N LYS A 124 11.19 5.05 -19.29
CA LYS A 124 11.17 4.66 -17.88
C LYS A 124 10.34 3.38 -17.78
N PHE A 125 10.94 2.34 -17.21
CA PHE A 125 10.36 1.01 -17.25
C PHE A 125 10.86 0.12 -16.12
N HIS A 126 10.11 -0.94 -15.85
CA HIS A 126 10.50 -1.99 -14.92
C HIS A 126 11.01 -3.20 -15.70
N LEU A 127 12.15 -3.76 -15.26
CA LEU A 127 12.65 -5.05 -15.71
C LEU A 127 12.26 -6.12 -14.70
N ASN A 128 11.81 -7.26 -15.20
CA ASN A 128 11.61 -8.47 -14.44
C ASN A 128 12.36 -9.62 -15.13
N GLY A 129 13.68 -9.69 -14.93
CA GLY A 129 14.46 -10.84 -15.38
C GLY A 129 15.27 -11.50 -14.27
N LYS A 130 16.14 -12.40 -14.69
CA LYS A 130 16.88 -13.29 -13.78
C LYS A 130 17.95 -12.54 -12.99
N LYS A 131 18.50 -11.46 -13.54
CA LYS A 131 19.56 -10.66 -12.91
C LYS A 131 19.15 -9.21 -12.66
N LEU A 132 18.59 -8.55 -13.66
CA LEU A 132 18.11 -7.18 -13.54
C LEU A 132 16.64 -7.19 -13.13
N LYS A 133 16.34 -6.47 -12.06
CA LYS A 133 14.98 -6.30 -11.53
C LYS A 133 14.73 -4.82 -11.23
N GLY A 134 13.47 -4.47 -11.00
CA GLY A 134 13.06 -3.13 -10.60
C GLY A 134 13.06 -2.14 -11.77
N GLN A 135 13.00 -0.86 -11.45
CA GLN A 135 12.86 0.26 -12.38
C GLN A 135 14.21 0.74 -12.92
N TRP A 136 14.21 1.10 -14.19
CA TRP A 136 15.34 1.55 -14.99
C TRP A 136 14.95 2.74 -15.87
N HIS A 137 15.95 3.51 -16.23
CA HIS A 137 15.84 4.63 -17.15
C HIS A 137 16.76 4.44 -18.34
N LEU A 138 16.27 4.79 -19.53
CA LEU A 138 17.05 4.91 -20.75
C LEU A 138 16.80 6.29 -21.36
N VAL A 139 17.81 7.17 -21.34
CA VAL A 139 17.70 8.59 -21.73
C VAL A 139 18.63 8.93 -22.88
N ARG A 140 18.10 9.45 -23.99
CA ARG A 140 18.85 9.84 -25.19
C ARG A 140 19.58 11.17 -24.95
N LEU A 141 20.87 11.20 -25.29
CA LEU A 141 21.70 12.39 -25.23
C LEU A 141 21.50 13.25 -26.47
N ARG A 142 21.72 14.57 -26.34
CA ARG A 142 21.76 15.46 -27.50
C ARG A 142 22.99 15.13 -28.36
N PRO A 143 22.83 14.99 -29.69
CA PRO A 143 23.95 14.67 -30.57
C PRO A 143 24.97 15.81 -30.59
N LYS A 144 26.26 15.48 -30.50
CA LYS A 144 27.36 16.44 -30.68
C LYS A 144 27.71 16.61 -32.18
N PRO A 145 28.26 17.76 -32.61
CA PRO A 145 28.73 17.92 -33.98
C PRO A 145 29.77 16.83 -34.33
N ARG A 146 29.56 16.12 -35.46
CA ARG A 146 30.35 14.97 -35.96
C ARG A 146 30.06 13.59 -35.33
N GLU A 147 29.07 13.46 -34.45
CA GLU A 147 28.68 12.19 -33.84
C GLU A 147 27.73 11.40 -34.77
N LYS A 148 28.11 10.18 -35.17
CA LYS A 148 27.36 9.36 -36.15
C LYS A 148 26.32 8.42 -35.53
N ASN A 149 26.39 8.14 -34.23
CA ASN A 149 25.55 7.17 -33.52
C ASN A 149 24.66 7.85 -32.48
N GLU A 150 23.45 7.33 -32.26
CA GLU A 150 22.56 7.81 -31.20
C GLU A 150 22.99 7.29 -29.82
N ASN A 151 23.48 8.18 -28.97
CA ASN A 151 23.93 7.84 -27.62
C ASN A 151 22.83 8.00 -26.58
N TRP A 152 22.72 7.01 -25.69
CA TRP A 152 21.78 6.96 -24.57
C TRP A 152 22.52 6.70 -23.26
N LEU A 153 21.83 6.93 -22.14
CA LEU A 153 22.27 6.55 -20.80
C LEU A 153 21.29 5.55 -20.21
N LEU A 154 21.79 4.36 -19.86
CA LEU A 154 21.09 3.37 -19.06
C LEU A 154 21.48 3.54 -17.59
N PHE A 155 20.52 3.65 -16.69
CA PHE A 155 20.78 3.66 -15.25
C PHE A 155 19.61 3.12 -14.44
N LYS A 156 19.96 2.56 -13.28
CA LYS A 156 19.03 1.99 -12.32
C LYS A 156 18.36 3.09 -11.51
N SER A 157 17.04 3.00 -11.33
CA SER A 157 16.30 3.83 -10.38
C SER A 157 16.62 3.42 -8.94
N ASP A 158 16.49 4.36 -8.02
CA ASP A 158 16.56 4.08 -6.58
C ASP A 158 15.27 3.38 -6.12
N ASP A 159 15.29 2.04 -6.11
CA ASP A 159 14.21 1.17 -5.64
C ASP A 159 14.77 -0.07 -4.93
N GLU A 160 13.89 -0.99 -4.50
CA GLU A 160 14.27 -2.18 -3.72
C GLU A 160 15.29 -3.11 -4.40
N ALA A 161 15.40 -3.08 -5.73
CA ALA A 161 16.37 -3.87 -6.47
C ALA A 161 17.70 -3.12 -6.71
N ALA A 162 17.80 -1.84 -6.32
CA ALA A 162 19.03 -1.07 -6.36
C ALA A 162 19.98 -1.50 -5.24
N ARG A 163 21.28 -1.33 -5.49
CA ARG A 163 22.35 -1.68 -4.55
C ARG A 163 23.12 -0.44 -4.11
N LEU A 164 23.74 -0.53 -2.94
CA LEU A 164 24.67 0.47 -2.41
C LEU A 164 25.93 0.57 -3.28
N ALA A 165 26.64 1.70 -3.20
CA ALA A 165 27.78 2.01 -4.07
C ALA A 165 28.97 1.05 -3.88
N GLU A 166 29.09 0.46 -2.70
CA GLU A 166 30.14 -0.46 -2.28
C GLU A 166 29.83 -1.92 -2.60
N ALA A 167 28.60 -2.22 -3.06
CA ALA A 167 28.20 -3.59 -3.37
C ALA A 167 29.00 -4.14 -4.57
N PRO A 168 29.33 -5.45 -4.59
CA PRO A 168 30.06 -6.02 -5.71
C PRO A 168 29.30 -5.91 -7.04
N ASP A 169 30.04 -5.75 -8.14
CA ASP A 169 29.46 -5.53 -9.46
C ASP A 169 28.71 -6.80 -9.92
N ILE A 170 27.42 -6.64 -10.26
CA ILE A 170 26.54 -7.72 -10.70
C ILE A 170 27.10 -8.49 -11.91
N LEU A 171 27.91 -7.84 -12.75
CA LEU A 171 28.56 -8.44 -13.91
C LEU A 171 29.60 -9.49 -13.50
N THR A 172 30.23 -9.31 -12.33
CA THR A 172 31.22 -10.22 -11.75
C THR A 172 30.58 -11.28 -10.86
N GLU A 173 29.54 -10.94 -10.11
CA GLU A 173 28.82 -11.88 -9.25
C GLU A 173 28.00 -12.91 -10.04
N LYS A 174 27.40 -12.49 -11.15
CA LYS A 174 26.55 -13.33 -11.99
C LYS A 174 27.07 -13.37 -13.44
N PRO A 175 28.25 -13.96 -13.70
CA PRO A 175 28.87 -13.90 -15.02
C PRO A 175 28.27 -14.88 -16.05
N HIS A 176 27.51 -15.89 -15.62
CA HIS A 176 27.03 -17.00 -16.45
C HIS A 176 25.73 -16.72 -17.21
N SER A 177 25.47 -17.47 -18.29
CA SER A 177 24.26 -17.35 -19.11
C SER A 177 22.97 -17.49 -18.29
N ALA A 178 22.02 -16.60 -18.49
CA ALA A 178 20.66 -16.71 -17.97
C ALA A 178 19.87 -17.83 -18.68
N ALA A 179 20.22 -18.20 -19.91
CA ALA A 179 19.57 -19.28 -20.65
C ALA A 179 20.14 -20.66 -20.28
N THR A 180 21.46 -20.81 -20.29
CA THR A 180 22.14 -22.12 -20.15
C THR A 180 22.93 -22.31 -18.86
N GLY A 181 23.24 -21.23 -18.13
CA GLY A 181 24.10 -21.25 -16.95
C GLY A 181 25.59 -21.44 -17.25
N ARG A 182 26.00 -21.44 -18.52
CA ARG A 182 27.41 -21.59 -18.96
C ARG A 182 28.20 -20.28 -18.86
N SER A 183 29.52 -20.36 -18.79
CA SER A 183 30.41 -19.19 -18.97
C SER A 183 30.58 -18.84 -20.46
N ILE A 184 31.08 -17.64 -20.75
CA ILE A 184 31.20 -17.19 -22.15
C ILE A 184 32.32 -17.94 -22.87
N GLU A 185 33.35 -18.34 -22.14
CA GLU A 185 34.43 -19.20 -22.61
C GLU A 185 33.94 -20.62 -22.91
N ALA A 186 33.02 -21.14 -22.10
CA ALA A 186 32.42 -22.45 -22.34
C ALA A 186 31.54 -22.45 -23.61
N ILE A 187 30.77 -21.38 -23.84
CA ILE A 187 29.99 -21.20 -25.07
C ILE A 187 30.90 -21.05 -26.28
N GLY A 188 32.06 -20.38 -26.13
CA GLY A 188 33.04 -20.23 -27.21
C GLY A 188 33.82 -21.52 -27.55
N ARG A 189 33.90 -22.49 -26.64
CA ARG A 189 34.63 -23.77 -26.83
C ARG A 189 33.77 -24.90 -27.40
N GLU A 190 32.46 -24.86 -27.20
CA GLU A 190 31.51 -25.86 -27.69
C GLU A 190 30.68 -25.27 -28.84
N GLN A 191 30.94 -25.69 -30.09
CA GLN A 191 30.18 -25.26 -31.28
C GLN A 191 28.76 -25.87 -31.39
N ASP A 192 28.05 -26.09 -30.29
CA ASP A 192 26.76 -26.80 -30.28
C ASP A 192 25.58 -25.91 -29.85
N ARG A 193 24.95 -25.25 -30.83
CA ARG A 193 23.53 -25.43 -31.23
C ARG A 193 23.16 -24.36 -32.28
N VAL A 194 23.06 -24.82 -33.52
CA VAL A 194 22.55 -24.07 -34.68
C VAL A 194 21.03 -23.91 -34.56
N TRP A 195 20.58 -22.70 -34.82
CA TRP A 195 19.19 -22.26 -34.97
C TRP A 195 18.39 -23.13 -35.96
N ALA A 196 17.18 -23.55 -35.60
CA ALA A 196 16.23 -24.17 -36.54
C ALA A 196 14.90 -23.40 -36.55
N SER A 197 14.57 -22.81 -37.70
CA SER A 197 13.36 -22.02 -37.96
C SER A 197 12.28 -22.83 -38.68
N GLY A 198 11.08 -22.97 -38.11
CA GLY A 198 9.88 -23.42 -38.84
C GLY A 198 8.77 -24.02 -37.94
N PRO A 199 7.47 -23.93 -38.33
CA PRO A 199 6.33 -24.10 -37.40
C PRO A 199 5.63 -25.48 -37.42
N SER A 200 4.91 -25.78 -36.32
CA SER A 200 3.85 -26.80 -36.11
C SER A 200 4.30 -28.28 -35.97
N PRO A 201 3.47 -29.25 -35.51
CA PRO A 201 2.27 -29.30 -34.65
C PRO A 201 2.41 -30.37 -33.51
N GLY A 202 1.33 -30.66 -32.77
CA GLY A 202 1.34 -31.55 -31.61
C GLY A 202 1.48 -33.07 -31.85
N LEU A 203 1.60 -33.76 -30.70
CA LEU A 203 1.41 -35.19 -30.40
C LEU A 203 2.39 -36.22 -31.00
N GLY A 204 3.18 -36.83 -30.09
CA GLY A 204 3.59 -38.24 -30.14
C GLY A 204 5.03 -38.52 -30.60
N GLY A 205 5.84 -39.14 -29.72
CA GLY A 205 7.05 -39.85 -30.14
C GLY A 205 8.32 -39.55 -29.34
N GLU A 206 8.64 -40.46 -28.42
CA GLU A 206 9.92 -40.75 -27.73
C GLU A 206 10.96 -39.62 -27.47
N VAL A 207 11.06 -39.30 -26.18
CA VAL A 207 12.14 -38.51 -25.58
C VAL A 207 13.40 -39.37 -25.45
N THR A 208 14.48 -39.04 -26.16
CA THR A 208 15.85 -39.46 -25.80
C THR A 208 16.52 -38.40 -24.89
N PRO A 209 17.36 -38.81 -23.92
CA PRO A 209 17.53 -38.07 -22.66
C PRO A 209 18.66 -37.02 -22.69
N ALA A 210 18.37 -35.81 -22.20
CA ALA A 210 19.35 -34.74 -21.99
C ALA A 210 20.38 -35.10 -20.89
N LYS A 211 21.65 -34.75 -21.14
CA LYS A 211 22.81 -35.02 -20.25
C LYS A 211 22.62 -34.44 -18.84
N LYS A 212 22.82 -35.30 -17.83
CA LYS A 212 22.62 -35.07 -16.39
C LYS A 212 23.51 -33.94 -15.83
N LYS A 213 22.91 -32.84 -15.36
CA LYS A 213 23.54 -31.98 -14.31
C LYS A 213 23.79 -32.87 -13.09
N ARG A 214 25.03 -32.89 -12.56
CA ARG A 214 25.34 -33.54 -11.27
C ARG A 214 24.51 -32.84 -10.18
N ARG A 215 23.46 -33.52 -9.71
CA ARG A 215 22.53 -33.01 -8.70
C ARG A 215 23.21 -33.01 -7.32
N ARG A 216 23.01 -31.94 -6.56
CA ARG A 216 23.37 -31.88 -5.13
C ARG A 216 22.67 -33.04 -4.40
N LYS A 217 23.40 -33.71 -3.50
CA LYS A 217 22.85 -34.73 -2.60
C LYS A 217 22.10 -33.96 -1.48
N THR A 218 20.83 -34.29 -1.23
CA THR A 218 20.07 -33.75 -0.09
C THR A 218 20.85 -33.96 1.22
N SER A 219 20.81 -33.00 2.15
CA SER A 219 21.33 -33.24 3.51
C SER A 219 20.42 -34.12 4.36
N VAL A 220 19.17 -34.31 3.94
CA VAL A 220 18.18 -35.10 4.67
C VAL A 220 18.42 -36.60 4.40
N ASP A 221 18.85 -37.32 5.44
CA ASP A 221 18.92 -38.78 5.40
C ASP A 221 17.54 -39.40 5.64
N ALA A 222 16.91 -39.88 4.56
CA ALA A 222 15.60 -40.52 4.61
C ALA A 222 15.58 -41.79 5.48
N ALA A 223 16.71 -42.49 5.62
CA ALA A 223 16.80 -43.70 6.46
C ALA A 223 16.82 -43.37 7.96
N ALA A 224 17.22 -42.15 8.32
CA ALA A 224 17.21 -41.67 9.71
C ALA A 224 15.81 -41.28 10.20
N VAL A 225 14.82 -41.18 9.30
CA VAL A 225 13.43 -40.88 9.68
C VAL A 225 12.82 -42.10 10.37
N PRO A 226 12.27 -41.96 11.60
CA PRO A 226 11.69 -43.09 12.33
C PRO A 226 10.61 -43.83 11.55
N LYS A 227 10.68 -45.17 11.51
CA LYS A 227 9.76 -46.05 10.75
C LYS A 227 9.76 -45.82 9.23
N ALA A 228 10.76 -45.15 8.67
CA ALA A 228 10.98 -45.14 7.23
C ALA A 228 11.18 -46.56 6.71
N ARG A 229 10.53 -46.91 5.61
CA ARG A 229 10.63 -48.24 4.98
C ARG A 229 11.25 -48.13 3.61
N LYS A 230 12.30 -48.91 3.36
CA LYS A 230 12.87 -49.01 2.01
C LYS A 230 11.82 -49.59 1.06
N ALA A 231 11.45 -48.84 0.03
CA ALA A 231 10.42 -49.21 -0.93
C ALA A 231 10.65 -48.47 -2.25
N ALA A 232 10.06 -48.95 -3.35
CA ALA A 232 10.00 -48.19 -4.59
C ALA A 232 9.06 -46.99 -4.43
N MET A 233 9.26 -45.94 -5.24
CA MET A 233 8.39 -44.76 -5.22
C MET A 233 6.99 -45.17 -5.67
N PRO A 234 5.95 -44.97 -4.85
CA PRO A 234 4.59 -45.30 -5.26
C PRO A 234 4.10 -44.30 -6.32
N GLY A 235 3.06 -44.69 -7.06
CA GLY A 235 2.29 -43.75 -7.90
C GLY A 235 1.45 -42.80 -7.04
N PHE A 236 0.37 -42.24 -7.61
CA PHE A 236 -0.55 -41.36 -6.89
C PHE A 236 -1.01 -41.98 -5.56
N ILE A 237 -0.86 -41.22 -4.47
CA ILE A 237 -1.28 -41.65 -3.13
C ILE A 237 -2.58 -40.93 -2.80
N GLU A 238 -3.65 -41.69 -2.55
CA GLU A 238 -4.93 -41.11 -2.16
C GLU A 238 -4.76 -40.17 -0.92
N PRO A 239 -5.24 -38.92 -0.98
CA PRO A 239 -5.00 -37.95 0.08
C PRO A 239 -5.68 -38.30 1.42
N THR A 240 -5.03 -37.99 2.55
CA THR A 240 -5.68 -37.97 3.86
C THR A 240 -6.66 -36.80 3.94
N LEU A 241 -7.90 -37.03 4.36
CA LEU A 241 -8.96 -36.01 4.39
C LEU A 241 -9.27 -35.56 5.83
N PRO A 242 -9.24 -34.24 6.12
CA PRO A 242 -9.55 -33.73 7.45
C PRO A 242 -11.02 -33.89 7.80
N THR A 243 -11.30 -34.23 9.05
CA THR A 243 -12.65 -34.20 9.64
C THR A 243 -12.97 -32.78 10.14
N ALA A 244 -14.14 -32.24 9.76
CA ALA A 244 -14.58 -30.93 10.26
C ALA A 244 -15.01 -31.03 11.72
N THR A 245 -14.63 -30.05 12.54
CA THR A 245 -15.02 -29.94 13.95
C THR A 245 -15.30 -28.47 14.29
N GLU A 246 -16.12 -28.24 15.31
CA GLU A 246 -16.46 -26.90 15.79
C GLU A 246 -15.37 -26.30 16.68
N THR A 247 -14.71 -27.13 17.48
CA THR A 247 -13.66 -26.71 18.42
C THR A 247 -12.31 -27.30 18.03
N ALA A 248 -11.26 -26.50 18.17
CA ALA A 248 -9.91 -26.97 17.91
C ALA A 248 -9.47 -27.89 19.06
N PRO A 249 -8.82 -29.02 18.76
CA PRO A 249 -8.27 -29.85 19.84
C PRO A 249 -7.13 -29.09 20.53
N SER A 250 -6.95 -29.29 21.84
CA SER A 250 -5.79 -28.77 22.57
C SER A 250 -4.91 -29.91 23.08
N GLY A 251 -3.63 -29.63 23.28
CA GLY A 251 -2.65 -30.54 23.87
C GLY A 251 -1.37 -30.69 23.03
N SER A 252 -0.26 -31.01 23.68
CA SER A 252 1.07 -31.11 23.05
C SER A 252 1.19 -32.16 21.95
N GLY A 253 0.25 -33.11 21.88
CA GLY A 253 0.14 -34.11 20.81
C GLY A 253 -0.47 -33.59 19.51
N TRP A 254 -0.93 -32.33 19.45
CA TRP A 254 -1.53 -31.73 18.26
C TRP A 254 -0.65 -30.62 17.67
N LEU A 255 -0.61 -30.58 16.34
CA LEU A 255 0.04 -29.53 15.54
C LEU A 255 -1.02 -28.75 14.79
N HIS A 256 -1.04 -27.44 14.98
CA HIS A 256 -2.00 -26.51 14.39
C HIS A 256 -1.32 -25.72 13.28
N GLU A 257 -1.81 -25.88 12.05
CA GLU A 257 -1.33 -25.19 10.85
C GLU A 257 -2.40 -24.21 10.37
N ILE A 258 -2.00 -23.14 9.67
CA ILE A 258 -2.96 -22.25 9.00
C ILE A 258 -3.66 -23.03 7.90
N LYS A 259 -4.99 -22.98 7.88
CA LYS A 259 -5.76 -23.48 6.76
C LYS A 259 -5.64 -22.48 5.60
N HIS A 260 -5.01 -22.90 4.52
CA HIS A 260 -4.97 -22.14 3.29
C HIS A 260 -6.29 -22.27 2.48
N ASP A 261 -6.48 -21.37 1.52
CA ASP A 261 -7.64 -21.33 0.64
C ASP A 261 -7.20 -21.43 -0.82
N GLY A 262 -6.89 -22.67 -1.24
CA GLY A 262 -6.37 -22.99 -2.57
C GLY A 262 -6.61 -24.43 -3.03
N TYR A 263 -5.86 -24.88 -4.04
CA TYR A 263 -5.97 -26.25 -4.58
C TYR A 263 -4.94 -27.19 -3.95
N ARG A 264 -5.40 -28.31 -3.40
CA ARG A 264 -4.49 -29.37 -2.90
C ARG A 264 -3.83 -30.10 -4.06
N LEU A 265 -2.50 -30.23 -4.00
CA LEU A 265 -1.67 -30.89 -5.01
C LEU A 265 -0.67 -31.83 -4.35
N GLN A 266 -0.44 -32.99 -4.98
CA GLN A 266 0.63 -33.91 -4.63
C GLN A 266 1.76 -33.79 -5.66
N ALA A 267 2.91 -33.29 -5.23
CA ALA A 267 4.09 -33.10 -6.07
C ALA A 267 4.96 -34.36 -6.08
N HIS A 268 5.08 -34.97 -7.24
CA HIS A 268 5.93 -36.14 -7.51
C HIS A 268 7.18 -35.68 -8.23
N ILE A 269 8.33 -35.82 -7.59
CA ILE A 269 9.62 -35.40 -8.13
C ILE A 269 10.43 -36.64 -8.47
N GLU A 270 10.77 -36.80 -9.73
CA GLU A 270 11.62 -37.88 -10.25
C GLU A 270 12.78 -37.32 -11.04
N ASN A 271 13.96 -37.33 -10.44
CA ASN A 271 15.18 -36.82 -11.04
C ASN A 271 15.05 -35.38 -11.60
N GLY A 272 14.21 -34.55 -10.98
CA GLY A 272 13.96 -33.15 -11.36
C GLY A 272 12.81 -32.99 -12.36
N ARG A 273 12.18 -34.09 -12.78
CA ARG A 273 10.89 -34.06 -13.47
C ARG A 273 9.80 -34.01 -12.41
N VAL A 274 8.88 -33.07 -12.55
CA VAL A 274 7.80 -32.87 -11.60
C VAL A 274 6.48 -33.24 -12.25
N LYS A 275 5.67 -34.03 -11.55
CA LYS A 275 4.23 -34.18 -11.83
C LYS A 275 3.42 -33.66 -10.65
N LEU A 276 2.37 -32.89 -10.94
CA LEU A 276 1.46 -32.33 -9.94
C LEU A 276 0.11 -32.99 -10.07
N PHE A 277 -0.24 -33.85 -9.11
CA PHE A 277 -1.53 -34.53 -9.11
C PHE A 277 -2.57 -33.77 -8.28
N SER A 278 -3.76 -33.57 -8.85
CA SER A 278 -4.92 -33.05 -8.13
C SER A 278 -5.37 -34.02 -7.03
N ARG A 279 -6.31 -33.58 -6.20
CA ARG A 279 -6.94 -34.43 -5.17
C ARG A 279 -7.54 -35.74 -5.73
N GLN A 280 -7.94 -35.76 -7.00
CA GLN A 280 -8.52 -36.93 -7.67
C GLN A 280 -7.48 -37.75 -8.47
N GLY A 281 -6.20 -37.38 -8.41
CA GLY A 281 -5.14 -38.06 -9.15
C GLY A 281 -4.98 -37.62 -10.61
N LEU A 282 -5.63 -36.51 -11.01
CA LEU A 282 -5.46 -35.95 -12.35
C LEU A 282 -4.14 -35.19 -12.44
N ASP A 283 -3.37 -35.40 -13.51
CA ASP A 283 -2.15 -34.65 -13.77
C ASP A 283 -2.49 -33.21 -14.15
N TRP A 284 -2.18 -32.27 -13.26
CA TRP A 284 -2.39 -30.84 -13.39
C TRP A 284 -1.08 -30.07 -13.58
N THR A 285 0.00 -30.75 -13.97
CA THR A 285 1.33 -30.14 -14.15
C THR A 285 1.29 -28.93 -15.09
N GLU A 286 0.59 -29.06 -16.22
CA GLU A 286 0.45 -27.98 -17.21
C GLU A 286 -0.38 -26.79 -16.72
N ARG A 287 -1.23 -26.98 -15.70
CA ARG A 287 -2.00 -25.90 -15.07
C ARG A 287 -1.14 -25.05 -14.12
N PHE A 288 -0.06 -25.62 -13.60
CA PHE A 288 0.83 -24.96 -12.64
C PHE A 288 2.30 -25.02 -13.06
N PRO A 289 2.65 -24.53 -14.28
CA PRO A 289 4.00 -24.69 -14.81
C PRO A 289 5.03 -23.98 -13.92
N VAL A 290 4.73 -22.80 -13.40
CA VAL A 290 5.65 -22.03 -12.54
C VAL A 290 5.98 -22.78 -11.23
N VAL A 291 4.97 -23.43 -10.64
CA VAL A 291 5.13 -24.22 -9.42
C VAL A 291 5.91 -25.51 -9.72
N ALA A 292 5.59 -26.20 -10.81
CA ALA A 292 6.30 -27.41 -11.23
C ALA A 292 7.80 -27.12 -11.48
N HIS A 293 8.13 -26.00 -12.13
CA HIS A 293 9.52 -25.58 -12.33
C HIS A 293 10.23 -25.31 -11.00
N ALA A 294 9.58 -24.62 -10.05
CA ALA A 294 10.17 -24.35 -8.75
C ALA A 294 10.38 -25.63 -7.91
N LEU A 295 9.48 -26.62 -8.03
CA LEU A 295 9.63 -27.92 -7.36
C LEU A 295 10.71 -28.81 -8.00
N ALA A 296 11.10 -28.55 -9.25
CA ALA A 296 12.17 -29.31 -9.92
C ALA A 296 13.54 -29.11 -9.27
N ASP A 297 13.72 -27.96 -8.60
CA ASP A 297 14.93 -27.56 -7.89
C ASP A 297 15.03 -28.15 -6.47
N VAL A 298 13.98 -28.83 -5.98
CA VAL A 298 14.03 -29.55 -4.69
C VAL A 298 15.16 -30.60 -4.74
N PRO A 299 16.07 -30.62 -3.75
CA PRO A 299 17.32 -31.39 -3.83
C PRO A 299 17.16 -32.90 -3.58
N ALA A 300 16.08 -33.52 -4.05
CA ALA A 300 15.81 -34.96 -3.94
C ALA A 300 15.92 -35.68 -5.29
N LYS A 301 16.37 -36.94 -5.30
CA LYS A 301 16.28 -37.81 -6.48
C LYS A 301 14.84 -38.24 -6.71
N LEU A 302 14.16 -38.68 -5.66
CA LEU A 302 12.78 -39.12 -5.67
C LEU A 302 12.06 -38.53 -4.46
N ALA A 303 10.95 -37.82 -4.66
CA ALA A 303 10.16 -37.30 -3.54
C ALA A 303 8.67 -37.22 -3.86
N ILE A 304 7.84 -37.42 -2.84
CA ILE A 304 6.39 -37.15 -2.89
C ILE A 304 6.06 -36.17 -1.77
N ILE A 305 5.64 -34.97 -2.14
CA ILE A 305 5.26 -33.89 -1.20
C ILE A 305 3.78 -33.61 -1.36
N ASP A 306 3.04 -33.61 -0.25
CA ASP A 306 1.64 -33.18 -0.20
C ASP A 306 1.59 -31.70 0.21
N GLY A 307 0.80 -30.91 -0.52
CA GLY A 307 0.76 -29.47 -0.35
C GLY A 307 -0.46 -28.81 -0.96
N GLU A 308 -0.48 -27.48 -0.88
CA GLU A 308 -1.56 -26.64 -1.38
C GLU A 308 -0.99 -25.47 -2.18
N VAL A 309 -1.53 -25.24 -3.38
CA VAL A 309 -1.18 -24.07 -4.19
C VAL A 309 -2.18 -22.94 -3.93
N VAL A 310 -1.64 -21.74 -3.70
CA VAL A 310 -2.41 -20.54 -3.40
C VAL A 310 -1.91 -19.36 -4.23
N VAL A 311 -2.76 -18.34 -4.37
CA VAL A 311 -2.34 -16.98 -4.72
C VAL A 311 -2.60 -16.10 -3.51
N GLN A 312 -1.62 -15.27 -3.14
CA GLN A 312 -1.76 -14.34 -2.02
C GLN A 312 -2.11 -12.93 -2.53
N THR A 313 -2.88 -12.20 -1.73
CA THR A 313 -3.00 -10.75 -1.87
C THR A 313 -1.64 -10.09 -1.60
N ALA A 314 -1.52 -8.81 -1.91
CA ALA A 314 -0.35 -8.00 -1.54
C ALA A 314 -0.06 -7.98 -0.02
N THR A 315 -0.98 -8.46 0.81
CA THR A 315 -0.87 -8.55 2.27
C THR A 315 -0.54 -9.94 2.78
N GLY A 316 -0.32 -10.91 1.88
CA GLY A 316 0.07 -12.28 2.24
C GLY A 316 -1.10 -13.22 2.58
N VAL A 317 -2.35 -12.76 2.46
CA VAL A 317 -3.54 -13.59 2.71
C VAL A 317 -3.90 -14.37 1.45
N ALA A 318 -4.12 -15.69 1.58
CA ALA A 318 -4.54 -16.51 0.44
C ALA A 318 -5.92 -16.09 -0.09
N SER A 319 -6.04 -15.99 -1.42
CA SER A 319 -7.25 -15.57 -2.12
C SER A 319 -7.60 -16.58 -3.21
N PHE A 320 -8.62 -17.39 -2.96
CA PHE A 320 -9.12 -18.36 -3.94
C PHE A 320 -9.65 -17.70 -5.23
N PRO A 321 -10.40 -16.59 -5.20
CA PRO A 321 -10.82 -15.92 -6.43
C PRO A 321 -9.64 -15.51 -7.31
N MET A 322 -8.56 -14.99 -6.71
CA MET A 322 -7.34 -14.64 -7.45
C MET A 322 -6.62 -15.88 -8.01
N LEU A 323 -6.67 -17.02 -7.31
CA LEU A 323 -6.12 -18.28 -7.81
C LEU A 323 -6.87 -18.78 -9.05
N VAL A 324 -8.21 -18.68 -9.05
CA VAL A 324 -9.04 -19.06 -10.21
C VAL A 324 -8.74 -18.15 -11.40
N ASP A 325 -8.62 -16.83 -11.18
CA ASP A 325 -8.28 -15.88 -12.24
C ASP A 325 -6.87 -16.14 -12.81
N ALA A 326 -5.89 -16.34 -11.93
CA ALA A 326 -4.52 -16.69 -12.26
C ALA A 326 -4.43 -17.93 -13.17
N LEU A 327 -5.23 -18.96 -12.89
CA LEU A 327 -5.30 -20.19 -13.69
C LEU A 327 -5.91 -19.98 -15.08
N LYS A 328 -6.92 -19.11 -15.21
CA LYS A 328 -7.59 -18.83 -16.48
C LYS A 328 -6.76 -17.94 -17.39
N ASN A 329 -6.14 -16.90 -16.83
CA ASN A 329 -5.48 -15.84 -17.59
C ASN A 329 -3.96 -15.99 -17.71
N GLY A 330 -3.37 -17.00 -17.05
CA GLY A 330 -1.92 -17.26 -17.12
C GLY A 330 -1.05 -16.23 -16.36
N GLY A 331 -1.58 -15.66 -15.27
CA GLY A 331 -0.91 -14.67 -14.42
C GLY A 331 -0.94 -15.06 -12.93
N GLY A 332 -0.38 -14.23 -12.04
CA GLY A 332 -0.45 -14.40 -10.57
C GLY A 332 0.76 -15.07 -9.91
N ASP A 333 1.14 -14.59 -8.73
CA ASP A 333 2.25 -15.14 -7.95
C ASP A 333 1.82 -16.41 -7.20
N MET A 334 1.73 -17.52 -7.93
CA MET A 334 1.34 -18.82 -7.36
C MET A 334 2.44 -19.36 -6.46
N LEU A 335 2.05 -19.73 -5.24
CA LEU A 335 2.92 -20.29 -4.19
C LEU A 335 2.45 -21.70 -3.84
N PHE A 336 3.39 -22.61 -3.59
CA PHE A 336 3.10 -23.96 -3.10
C PHE A 336 3.52 -24.09 -1.64
N TYR A 337 2.54 -24.37 -0.76
CA TYR A 337 2.75 -24.68 0.64
C TYR A 337 2.81 -26.20 0.83
N GLY A 338 4.01 -26.74 0.99
CA GLY A 338 4.22 -28.15 1.35
C GLY A 338 3.96 -28.37 2.84
N PHE A 339 3.05 -29.31 3.18
CA PHE A 339 2.69 -29.58 4.57
C PHE A 339 3.01 -30.99 5.05
N ASP A 340 3.31 -31.95 4.15
CA ASP A 340 3.71 -33.33 4.51
C ASP A 340 4.65 -33.95 3.46
N LEU A 341 5.57 -34.82 3.90
CA LEU A 341 6.53 -35.54 3.04
C LEU A 341 6.24 -37.04 3.12
N LEU A 342 5.80 -37.62 2.02
CA LEU A 342 5.29 -39.00 1.98
C LEU A 342 6.36 -40.01 1.56
N TYR A 343 7.33 -39.58 0.75
CA TYR A 343 8.39 -40.43 0.23
C TYR A 343 9.65 -39.59 -0.04
N LEU A 344 10.83 -40.15 0.24
CA LEU A 344 12.12 -39.53 -0.07
C LEU A 344 13.19 -40.58 -0.40
N ASP A 345 13.84 -40.44 -1.56
CA ASP A 345 15.07 -41.13 -1.96
C ASP A 345 15.15 -42.64 -1.59
N GLY A 346 14.12 -43.41 -1.96
CA GLY A 346 14.09 -44.86 -1.75
C GLY A 346 13.34 -45.31 -0.49
N HIS A 347 12.77 -44.37 0.27
CA HIS A 347 12.10 -44.66 1.53
C HIS A 347 10.68 -44.10 1.55
N ASP A 348 9.72 -44.97 1.83
CA ASP A 348 8.34 -44.62 2.16
C ASP A 348 8.28 -44.15 3.61
N LEU A 349 7.81 -42.91 3.78
CA LEU A 349 7.75 -42.24 5.08
C LEU A 349 6.34 -42.29 5.68
N ARG A 350 5.33 -42.85 4.99
CA ARG A 350 3.93 -42.78 5.45
C ARG A 350 3.69 -43.44 6.82
N GLU A 351 4.48 -44.45 7.18
CA GLU A 351 4.41 -45.09 8.52
C GLU A 351 5.15 -44.31 9.62
N ALA A 352 5.95 -43.31 9.26
CA ALA A 352 6.64 -42.44 10.21
C ALA A 352 5.64 -41.52 10.93
N PRO A 353 5.92 -41.08 12.17
CA PRO A 353 5.15 -40.02 12.82
C PRO A 353 5.12 -38.72 12.01
N LEU A 354 3.99 -38.00 12.01
CA LEU A 354 3.84 -36.72 11.29
C LEU A 354 4.95 -35.72 11.61
N MET A 355 5.30 -35.56 12.89
CA MET A 355 6.36 -34.63 13.29
C MET A 355 7.68 -34.89 12.56
N ALA A 356 8.08 -36.16 12.45
CA ALA A 356 9.32 -36.54 11.77
C ALA A 356 9.26 -36.25 10.27
N ARG A 357 8.11 -36.50 9.62
CA ARG A 357 7.91 -36.17 8.21
C ARG A 357 7.97 -34.66 7.97
N LYS A 358 7.36 -33.86 8.85
CA LYS A 358 7.39 -32.40 8.78
C LYS A 358 8.78 -31.82 9.00
N GLN A 359 9.57 -32.37 9.92
CA GLN A 359 10.97 -31.97 10.14
C GLN A 359 11.83 -32.27 8.91
N ALA A 360 11.70 -33.46 8.33
CA ALA A 360 12.37 -33.82 7.08
C ALA A 360 11.96 -32.90 5.91
N LEU A 361 10.67 -32.57 5.81
CA LEU A 361 10.17 -31.63 4.80
C LEU A 361 10.75 -30.23 4.97
N ALA A 362 10.76 -29.69 6.20
CA ALA A 362 11.28 -28.35 6.47
C ALA A 362 12.76 -28.24 6.07
N ALA A 363 13.59 -29.22 6.44
CA ALA A 363 14.99 -29.28 6.05
C ALA A 363 15.16 -29.37 4.52
N LEU A 364 14.37 -30.24 3.86
CA LEU A 364 14.41 -30.41 2.41
C LEU A 364 14.04 -29.13 1.65
N LEU A 365 13.00 -28.43 2.10
CA LEU A 365 12.52 -27.21 1.44
C LEU A 365 13.45 -26.01 1.70
N ALA A 366 14.08 -25.92 2.88
CA ALA A 366 15.04 -24.86 3.20
C ALA A 366 16.23 -24.82 2.22
N GLU A 367 16.65 -25.98 1.70
CA GLU A 367 17.74 -26.09 0.71
C GLU A 367 17.35 -25.70 -0.72
N THR A 368 16.04 -25.61 -1.00
CA THR A 368 15.55 -25.29 -2.35
C THR A 368 15.82 -23.82 -2.72
N GLY A 369 15.84 -22.91 -1.73
CA GLY A 369 16.13 -21.49 -1.93
C GLY A 369 15.13 -20.74 -2.82
N SER A 370 13.90 -21.28 -2.96
CA SER A 370 12.84 -20.73 -3.80
C SER A 370 11.78 -20.05 -2.95
N ASP A 371 11.52 -18.76 -3.19
CA ASP A 371 10.46 -18.00 -2.51
C ASP A 371 9.04 -18.50 -2.85
N ARG A 372 8.92 -19.33 -3.90
CA ARG A 372 7.67 -19.93 -4.39
C ARG A 372 7.26 -21.20 -3.67
N ILE A 373 8.22 -21.89 -3.07
CA ILE A 373 8.00 -23.15 -2.35
C ILE A 373 8.17 -22.88 -0.87
N ARG A 374 7.08 -23.00 -0.11
CA ARG A 374 7.06 -22.68 1.31
C ARG A 374 6.72 -23.92 2.12
N TYR A 375 7.37 -24.04 3.27
CA TYR A 375 6.95 -24.99 4.29
C TYR A 375 5.73 -24.45 5.03
N SER A 376 4.70 -25.28 5.19
CA SER A 376 3.56 -24.95 6.05
C SER A 376 3.92 -25.23 7.50
N ASP A 377 4.24 -24.15 8.22
CA ASP A 377 4.65 -24.19 9.61
C ASP A 377 3.47 -24.47 10.55
N HIS A 378 3.78 -24.87 11.78
CA HIS A 378 2.81 -25.34 12.75
C HIS A 378 3.10 -24.84 14.17
N ILE A 379 2.04 -24.71 14.95
CA ILE A 379 2.07 -24.36 16.36
C ILE A 379 1.64 -25.57 17.16
N ALA A 380 2.40 -25.97 18.17
CA ALA A 380 2.01 -27.02 19.11
C ALA A 380 1.25 -26.43 20.30
N GLY A 381 0.32 -27.18 20.88
CA GLY A 381 -0.30 -26.83 22.17
C GLY A 381 -1.78 -26.43 22.07
N ASP A 382 -2.09 -25.16 22.35
CA ASP A 382 -3.48 -24.70 22.52
C ASP A 382 -4.13 -24.32 21.19
N GLY A 383 -4.81 -25.29 20.56
CA GLY A 383 -5.49 -25.10 19.29
C GLY A 383 -6.56 -24.02 19.32
N ASP A 384 -7.27 -23.82 20.44
CA ASP A 384 -8.30 -22.79 20.56
C ASP A 384 -7.70 -21.38 20.56
N ALA A 385 -6.52 -21.20 21.17
CA ALA A 385 -5.80 -19.92 21.08
C ALA A 385 -5.30 -19.65 19.65
N VAL A 386 -4.74 -20.67 18.98
CA VAL A 386 -4.27 -20.55 17.59
C VAL A 386 -5.42 -20.23 16.65
N PHE A 387 -6.55 -20.92 16.80
CA PHE A 387 -7.76 -20.67 16.01
C PHE A 387 -8.27 -19.25 16.22
N ARG A 388 -8.44 -18.79 17.48
CA ARG A 388 -8.85 -17.42 17.78
C ARG A 388 -7.92 -16.39 17.16
N HIS A 389 -6.60 -16.60 17.23
CA HIS A 389 -5.64 -15.68 16.62
C HIS A 389 -5.74 -15.67 15.09
N ALA A 390 -5.84 -16.84 14.45
CA ALA A 390 -6.03 -16.95 13.00
C ALA A 390 -7.33 -16.24 12.55
N SER A 391 -8.42 -16.40 13.30
CA SER A 391 -9.70 -15.73 13.02
C SER A 391 -9.61 -14.21 13.24
N ARG A 392 -8.91 -13.73 14.28
CA ARG A 392 -8.62 -12.30 14.49
C ARG A 392 -7.80 -11.69 13.34
N LEU A 393 -6.93 -12.48 12.70
CA LEU A 393 -6.22 -12.08 11.49
C LEU A 393 -7.07 -12.18 10.22
N GLY A 394 -8.34 -12.57 10.30
CA GLY A 394 -9.23 -12.73 9.14
C GLY A 394 -8.87 -13.93 8.25
N LEU A 395 -8.12 -14.89 8.76
CA LEU A 395 -7.73 -16.10 8.02
C LEU A 395 -8.88 -17.13 7.98
N GLU A 396 -8.79 -18.05 7.02
CA GLU A 396 -9.81 -19.07 6.73
C GLU A 396 -10.05 -20.04 7.91
N GLY A 397 -9.01 -20.34 8.69
CA GLY A 397 -9.09 -21.18 9.88
C GLY A 397 -7.79 -21.94 10.12
N ILE A 398 -7.89 -23.09 10.78
CA ILE A 398 -6.74 -23.94 11.10
C ILE A 398 -6.97 -25.41 10.77
N ILE A 399 -5.87 -26.10 10.53
CA ILE A 399 -5.78 -27.54 10.39
C ILE A 399 -5.05 -28.09 11.61
N SER A 400 -5.64 -29.05 12.32
CA SER A 400 -5.04 -29.67 13.50
C SER A 400 -4.70 -31.12 13.22
N LYS A 401 -3.44 -31.52 13.34
CA LYS A 401 -2.96 -32.87 13.02
C LYS A 401 -2.26 -33.50 14.23
N GLN A 402 -2.45 -34.80 14.46
CA GLN A 402 -1.76 -35.48 15.56
C GLN A 402 -0.28 -35.74 15.25
N ALA A 403 0.56 -35.24 16.16
CA ALA A 403 1.98 -35.52 16.40
C ALA A 403 2.53 -36.83 15.83
N SER A 404 1.99 -37.89 16.42
CA SER A 404 2.52 -39.24 16.39
C SER A 404 1.92 -40.10 15.29
N GLN A 405 0.92 -39.60 14.57
CA GLN A 405 0.12 -40.44 13.67
C GLN A 405 0.79 -40.61 12.29
N PRO A 406 0.70 -41.82 11.72
CA PRO A 406 1.14 -42.07 10.35
C PRO A 406 0.19 -41.43 9.34
N TYR A 407 0.64 -41.30 8.10
CA TYR A 407 -0.19 -40.86 6.98
C TYR A 407 -1.14 -42.00 6.59
N ARG A 408 -2.44 -41.69 6.48
CA ARG A 408 -3.50 -42.67 6.16
C ARG A 408 -4.46 -42.08 5.14
N SER A 409 -4.59 -42.72 3.98
CA SER A 409 -5.51 -42.29 2.94
C SER A 409 -6.96 -42.29 3.42
N GLY A 410 -7.78 -41.41 2.86
CA GLY A 410 -9.18 -41.27 3.26
C GLY A 410 -9.37 -40.39 4.50
N ARG A 411 -10.61 -40.34 5.01
CA ARG A 411 -11.00 -39.44 6.11
C ARG A 411 -10.58 -40.00 7.47
N VAL A 412 -9.91 -39.19 8.28
CA VAL A 412 -9.40 -39.58 9.61
C VAL A 412 -9.74 -38.56 10.69
N LYS A 413 -9.73 -39.00 11.96
CA LYS A 413 -9.90 -38.14 13.14
C LYS A 413 -8.58 -37.56 13.67
N SER A 414 -7.44 -38.08 13.22
CA SER A 414 -6.11 -37.55 13.54
C SER A 414 -5.76 -36.27 12.76
N TRP A 415 -6.66 -35.84 11.87
CA TRP A 415 -6.52 -34.63 11.06
C TRP A 415 -7.87 -33.93 11.08
N LEU A 416 -7.93 -32.79 11.76
CA LEU A 416 -9.14 -32.00 11.96
C LEU A 416 -9.03 -30.66 11.25
N LYS A 417 -10.16 -30.09 10.83
CA LYS A 417 -10.24 -28.72 10.32
C LYS A 417 -11.27 -27.93 11.12
N VAL A 418 -10.89 -26.72 11.50
CA VAL A 418 -11.78 -25.70 12.09
C VAL A 418 -11.72 -24.48 11.19
N LYS A 419 -12.88 -24.00 10.76
CA LYS A 419 -12.99 -22.83 9.88
C LYS A 419 -13.62 -21.67 10.64
N SER A 420 -13.20 -20.46 10.30
CA SER A 420 -13.83 -19.21 10.78
C SER A 420 -15.18 -18.94 10.11
N SER A 421 -15.48 -19.64 9.01
CA SER A 421 -16.69 -19.51 8.20
C SER A 421 -17.22 -20.87 7.76
N GLN A 422 -18.50 -20.93 7.45
CA GLN A 422 -19.17 -22.12 6.91
C GLN A 422 -19.13 -22.05 5.39
N SER A 423 -19.04 -23.20 4.74
CA SER A 423 -19.22 -23.29 3.29
C SER A 423 -20.14 -24.45 2.99
N ASP A 424 -21.08 -24.23 2.09
CA ASP A 424 -22.01 -25.26 1.64
C ASP A 424 -22.43 -24.98 0.20
N SER A 425 -22.92 -26.02 -0.46
CA SER A 425 -23.42 -25.94 -1.82
C SER A 425 -24.90 -25.62 -1.77
N PHE A 426 -25.30 -24.49 -2.37
CA PHE A 426 -26.69 -24.06 -2.45
C PHE A 426 -27.19 -24.08 -3.88
N VAL A 427 -28.44 -24.46 -4.03
CA VAL A 427 -29.10 -24.51 -5.34
C VAL A 427 -29.37 -23.08 -5.80
N ILE A 428 -29.03 -22.79 -7.05
CA ILE A 428 -29.29 -21.48 -7.65
C ILE A 428 -30.74 -21.47 -8.13
N ALA A 429 -31.58 -20.68 -7.45
CA ALA A 429 -33.00 -20.53 -7.77
C ALA A 429 -33.25 -19.39 -8.78
N GLY A 430 -32.33 -18.44 -8.87
CA GLY A 430 -32.44 -17.30 -9.77
C GLY A 430 -31.18 -16.44 -9.72
N PHE A 431 -31.13 -15.42 -10.56
CA PHE A 431 -30.06 -14.44 -10.56
C PHE A 431 -30.58 -13.06 -10.94
N VAL A 432 -29.89 -12.01 -10.49
CA VAL A 432 -30.11 -10.64 -10.94
C VAL A 432 -29.01 -10.30 -11.94
N PRO A 433 -29.34 -9.88 -13.17
CA PRO A 433 -28.33 -9.43 -14.13
C PRO A 433 -27.54 -8.24 -13.61
N SER A 434 -26.26 -8.17 -13.96
CA SER A 434 -25.47 -6.96 -13.76
C SER A 434 -26.06 -5.81 -14.57
N THR A 435 -26.06 -4.62 -13.99
CA THR A 435 -26.50 -3.41 -14.70
C THR A 435 -25.41 -2.81 -15.59
N VAL A 436 -24.17 -3.28 -15.46
CA VAL A 436 -23.03 -2.87 -16.30
C VAL A 436 -23.00 -3.70 -17.57
N ASP A 437 -23.22 -5.01 -17.44
CA ASP A 437 -23.27 -5.97 -18.53
C ASP A 437 -24.51 -6.86 -18.35
N PRO A 438 -25.57 -6.69 -19.16
CA PRO A 438 -26.79 -7.50 -19.06
C PRO A 438 -26.56 -9.01 -19.28
N LYS A 439 -25.39 -9.38 -19.81
CA LYS A 439 -24.92 -10.76 -19.99
C LYS A 439 -23.97 -11.23 -18.88
N SER A 440 -24.06 -10.61 -17.71
CA SER A 440 -23.33 -10.99 -16.50
C SER A 440 -24.28 -11.11 -15.31
N VAL A 441 -23.95 -11.96 -14.34
CA VAL A 441 -24.66 -12.03 -13.04
C VAL A 441 -24.14 -10.94 -12.11
N GLY A 442 -25.07 -10.22 -11.48
CA GLY A 442 -24.79 -9.26 -10.40
C GLY A 442 -25.09 -9.81 -9.00
N ALA A 443 -26.07 -10.70 -8.87
CA ALA A 443 -26.33 -11.41 -7.62
C ALA A 443 -27.01 -12.76 -7.88
N LEU A 444 -26.80 -13.73 -7.00
CA LEU A 444 -27.51 -15.02 -7.02
C LEU A 444 -28.61 -15.04 -5.96
N VAL A 445 -29.71 -15.71 -6.29
CA VAL A 445 -30.77 -16.12 -5.36
C VAL A 445 -30.60 -17.60 -5.06
N LEU A 446 -30.49 -17.92 -3.79
CA LEU A 446 -30.07 -19.24 -3.31
C LEU A 446 -31.21 -19.95 -2.59
N GLY A 447 -31.30 -21.25 -2.81
CA GLY A 447 -32.22 -22.14 -2.12
C GLY A 447 -31.55 -23.44 -1.70
N GLU A 448 -32.25 -24.20 -0.87
CA GLU A 448 -31.86 -25.56 -0.48
C GLU A 448 -33.08 -26.48 -0.45
N TYR A 449 -32.88 -27.78 -0.63
CA TYR A 449 -33.98 -28.74 -0.53
C TYR A 449 -34.18 -29.19 0.92
N ALA A 450 -35.33 -28.84 1.50
CA ALA A 450 -35.79 -29.34 2.80
C ALA A 450 -37.11 -30.11 2.62
N ARG A 451 -37.12 -31.40 3.00
CA ARG A 451 -38.28 -32.32 2.85
C ARG A 451 -38.86 -32.30 1.42
N ASN A 452 -37.99 -32.47 0.42
CA ASN A 452 -38.32 -32.41 -1.02
C ASN A 452 -38.96 -31.10 -1.51
N ARG A 453 -38.82 -30.00 -0.76
CA ARG A 453 -39.22 -28.65 -1.20
C ARG A 453 -38.03 -27.71 -1.19
N LEU A 454 -37.90 -26.90 -2.24
CA LEU A 454 -36.88 -25.86 -2.30
C LEU A 454 -37.30 -24.70 -1.38
N VAL A 455 -36.50 -24.41 -0.38
CA VAL A 455 -36.70 -23.30 0.58
C VAL A 455 -35.64 -22.22 0.36
N PRO A 456 -35.97 -20.93 0.52
CA PRO A 456 -35.02 -19.86 0.31
C PRO A 456 -33.99 -19.86 1.44
N VAL A 457 -32.73 -19.65 1.08
CA VAL A 457 -31.64 -19.50 2.06
C VAL A 457 -30.98 -18.13 1.99
N GLY A 458 -31.33 -17.29 1.01
CA GLY A 458 -30.83 -15.91 0.92
C GLY A 458 -30.28 -15.57 -0.46
N HIS A 459 -29.43 -14.55 -0.51
CA HIS A 459 -28.83 -14.04 -1.73
C HIS A 459 -27.31 -13.88 -1.58
N CYS A 460 -26.61 -13.86 -2.70
CA CYS A 460 -25.16 -13.67 -2.77
C CYS A 460 -24.84 -12.56 -3.76
N GLY A 461 -24.38 -11.41 -3.25
CA GLY A 461 -23.99 -10.25 -4.06
C GLY A 461 -22.48 -10.07 -4.22
N SER A 462 -21.65 -10.97 -3.68
CA SER A 462 -20.19 -10.84 -3.66
C SER A 462 -19.47 -12.11 -4.11
N GLY A 463 -18.20 -12.00 -4.51
CA GLY A 463 -17.36 -13.12 -4.95
C GLY A 463 -17.35 -13.38 -6.46
N PHE A 464 -18.03 -12.55 -7.26
CA PHE A 464 -18.10 -12.73 -8.73
C PHE A 464 -17.07 -11.87 -9.48
N THR A 465 -15.98 -12.44 -9.96
CA THR A 465 -15.14 -11.75 -10.98
C THR A 465 -15.98 -11.43 -12.22
N ALA A 466 -15.55 -10.44 -13.03
CA ALA A 466 -16.23 -10.13 -14.30
C ALA A 466 -16.34 -11.37 -15.22
N ALA A 467 -15.32 -12.24 -15.23
CA ALA A 467 -15.33 -13.48 -15.99
C ALA A 467 -16.33 -14.51 -15.43
N SER A 468 -16.31 -14.77 -14.11
CA SER A 468 -17.23 -15.72 -13.50
C SER A 468 -18.68 -15.25 -13.53
N ALA A 469 -18.92 -13.94 -13.43
CA ALA A 469 -20.25 -13.34 -13.61
C ALA A 469 -20.82 -13.61 -15.01
N ARG A 470 -20.01 -13.50 -16.06
CA ARG A 470 -20.39 -13.86 -17.43
C ARG A 470 -20.61 -15.36 -17.61
N GLU A 471 -19.72 -16.18 -17.06
CA GLU A 471 -19.83 -17.63 -17.12
C GLU A 471 -21.14 -18.12 -16.45
N LEU A 472 -21.44 -17.61 -15.25
CA LEU A 472 -22.69 -17.89 -14.56
C LEU A 472 -23.90 -17.48 -15.41
N TRP A 473 -23.86 -16.31 -16.04
CA TRP A 473 -24.92 -15.87 -16.93
C TRP A 473 -25.10 -16.83 -18.11
N GLN A 474 -24.02 -17.23 -18.78
CA GLN A 474 -24.07 -18.15 -19.92
C GLN A 474 -24.67 -19.52 -19.56
N ARG A 475 -24.46 -19.99 -18.32
CA ARG A 475 -25.02 -21.26 -17.85
C ARG A 475 -26.44 -21.14 -17.30
N LEU A 476 -26.79 -20.01 -16.68
CA LEU A 476 -28.09 -19.79 -16.02
C LEU A 476 -29.16 -19.22 -16.95
N ASP A 477 -28.79 -18.36 -17.91
CA ASP A 477 -29.74 -17.70 -18.83
C ASP A 477 -30.50 -18.70 -19.73
N PRO A 478 -29.93 -19.84 -20.17
CA PRO A 478 -30.67 -20.90 -20.85
C PRO A 478 -31.68 -21.64 -19.96
N LEU A 479 -31.51 -21.60 -18.64
CA LEU A 479 -32.35 -22.32 -17.67
C LEU A 479 -33.51 -21.47 -17.15
N ARG A 480 -33.82 -20.32 -17.78
CA ARG A 480 -34.84 -19.39 -17.29
C ARG A 480 -36.22 -20.03 -17.25
N THR A 481 -36.94 -19.76 -16.17
CA THR A 481 -38.34 -20.15 -15.98
C THR A 481 -39.20 -18.94 -15.61
N THR A 482 -40.48 -18.99 -15.99
CA THR A 482 -41.48 -17.97 -15.63
C THR A 482 -42.10 -18.25 -14.26
N THR A 483 -41.98 -19.48 -13.76
CA THR A 483 -42.52 -19.89 -12.45
C THR A 483 -41.42 -19.79 -11.39
N PRO A 484 -41.55 -18.94 -10.36
CA PRO A 484 -40.57 -18.86 -9.29
C PRO A 484 -40.40 -20.22 -8.59
N PRO A 485 -39.19 -20.80 -8.54
CA PRO A 485 -38.94 -22.07 -7.86
C PRO A 485 -38.99 -21.93 -6.32
N LEU A 486 -38.92 -20.70 -5.80
CA LEU A 486 -39.05 -20.36 -4.39
C LEU A 486 -40.38 -19.63 -4.15
N LYS A 487 -41.14 -20.06 -3.14
CA LYS A 487 -42.49 -19.55 -2.83
C LYS A 487 -42.53 -18.47 -1.73
N ASP A 488 -41.43 -18.21 -1.02
CA ASP A 488 -41.40 -17.31 0.14
C ASP A 488 -40.60 -16.02 -0.15
N GLU A 489 -41.22 -14.87 0.14
CA GLU A 489 -40.93 -13.53 -0.38
C GLU A 489 -40.21 -12.62 0.64
N THR A 490 -39.07 -13.03 1.23
CA THR A 490 -38.22 -12.12 2.05
C THR A 490 -37.45 -11.09 1.22
N ALA A 491 -38.15 -10.53 0.22
CA ALA A 491 -37.73 -9.60 -0.83
C ALA A 491 -36.55 -10.08 -1.69
N PRO A 492 -36.80 -10.95 -2.71
CA PRO A 492 -35.80 -11.17 -3.76
C PRO A 492 -35.43 -9.82 -4.39
N PRO A 493 -34.14 -9.56 -4.70
CA PRO A 493 -33.75 -8.26 -5.23
C PRO A 493 -34.50 -7.97 -6.54
N LYS A 494 -35.16 -6.81 -6.65
CA LYS A 494 -36.03 -6.49 -7.80
C LYS A 494 -35.28 -6.71 -9.13
N GLY A 495 -35.87 -7.51 -10.03
CA GLY A 495 -35.26 -7.88 -11.31
C GLY A 495 -34.63 -9.28 -11.36
N VAL A 496 -34.96 -10.16 -10.40
CA VAL A 496 -34.59 -11.58 -10.47
C VAL A 496 -35.10 -12.22 -11.77
N ARG A 497 -34.20 -12.91 -12.47
CA ARG A 497 -34.51 -13.91 -13.48
C ARG A 497 -34.49 -15.28 -12.81
N TRP A 498 -35.66 -15.88 -12.69
CA TRP A 498 -35.81 -17.22 -12.12
C TRP A 498 -35.23 -18.26 -13.06
N VAL A 499 -34.60 -19.29 -12.51
CA VAL A 499 -34.04 -20.40 -13.29
C VAL A 499 -34.50 -21.73 -12.73
N GLU A 500 -34.48 -22.76 -13.56
CA GLU A 500 -34.63 -24.13 -13.09
C GLU A 500 -33.52 -24.45 -12.07
N PRO A 501 -33.87 -24.96 -10.87
CA PRO A 501 -32.94 -25.16 -9.76
C PRO A 501 -32.06 -26.40 -9.94
N VAL A 502 -31.37 -26.49 -11.08
CA VAL A 502 -30.53 -27.64 -11.49
C VAL A 502 -29.03 -27.41 -11.31
N LEU A 503 -28.62 -26.15 -11.12
CA LEU A 503 -27.24 -25.76 -10.84
C LEU A 503 -27.09 -25.38 -9.36
N SER A 504 -25.93 -25.68 -8.78
CA SER A 504 -25.57 -25.28 -7.42
C SER A 504 -24.29 -24.47 -7.42
N ALA A 505 -24.17 -23.54 -6.48
CA ALA A 505 -22.95 -22.78 -6.22
C ALA A 505 -22.40 -23.16 -4.85
N GLU A 506 -21.08 -23.28 -4.75
CA GLU A 506 -20.41 -23.32 -3.46
C GLU A 506 -20.38 -21.89 -2.91
N ILE A 507 -21.00 -21.70 -1.75
CA ILE A 507 -21.12 -20.41 -1.09
C ILE A 507 -20.45 -20.51 0.27
N GLU A 508 -19.58 -19.56 0.55
CA GLU A 508 -19.10 -19.32 1.90
C GLU A 508 -20.03 -18.34 2.61
N TYR A 509 -20.35 -18.61 3.87
CA TYR A 509 -21.21 -17.81 4.71
C TYR A 509 -20.80 -17.92 6.18
N ARG A 510 -21.30 -17.03 7.04
CA ARG A 510 -20.88 -16.94 8.46
C ARG A 510 -21.78 -17.69 9.42
N GLY A 511 -23.00 -17.94 9.01
CA GLY A 511 -24.00 -18.60 9.82
C GLY A 511 -25.39 -18.40 9.23
N ARG A 512 -26.37 -19.00 9.88
CA ARG A 512 -27.77 -18.89 9.51
C ARG A 512 -28.53 -18.08 10.54
N THR A 513 -29.52 -17.31 10.08
CA THR A 513 -30.51 -16.68 10.97
C THR A 513 -31.36 -17.75 11.65
N GLY A 514 -32.15 -17.36 12.67
CA GLY A 514 -33.16 -18.26 13.25
C GLY A 514 -34.19 -18.75 12.23
N GLY A 515 -34.38 -18.01 11.12
CA GLY A 515 -35.20 -18.39 9.97
C GLY A 515 -34.47 -19.19 8.89
N GLY A 516 -33.19 -19.55 9.09
CA GLY A 516 -32.44 -20.42 8.17
C GLY A 516 -31.69 -19.70 7.04
N LEU A 517 -31.75 -18.36 6.96
CA LEU A 517 -31.08 -17.57 5.92
C LEU A 517 -29.58 -17.43 6.19
N ILE A 518 -28.74 -17.67 5.18
CA ILE A 518 -27.29 -17.51 5.26
C ILE A 518 -26.88 -16.04 5.28
N ARG A 519 -25.81 -15.73 6.01
CA ARG A 519 -25.23 -14.38 6.15
C ARG A 519 -23.85 -14.31 5.52
N HIS A 520 -23.53 -13.21 4.82
CA HIS A 520 -22.25 -12.98 4.15
C HIS A 520 -21.94 -14.04 3.10
N ALA A 521 -22.91 -14.29 2.24
CA ALA A 521 -22.73 -15.18 1.11
C ALA A 521 -21.69 -14.60 0.15
N VAL A 522 -20.58 -15.33 0.03
CA VAL A 522 -19.52 -15.08 -0.95
C VAL A 522 -19.51 -16.26 -1.91
N PHE A 523 -19.72 -15.97 -3.19
CA PHE A 523 -19.63 -16.97 -4.24
C PHE A 523 -18.18 -17.47 -4.35
N ARG A 524 -18.01 -18.79 -4.35
CA ARG A 524 -16.69 -19.41 -4.56
C ARG A 524 -16.58 -19.98 -5.97
N GLU A 525 -17.43 -20.93 -6.31
CA GLU A 525 -17.45 -21.56 -7.63
C GLU A 525 -18.81 -22.20 -7.95
N LEU A 526 -19.00 -22.56 -9.22
CA LEU A 526 -20.13 -23.37 -9.64
C LEU A 526 -19.82 -24.86 -9.40
N VAL A 527 -20.79 -25.60 -8.88
CA VAL A 527 -20.68 -27.04 -8.66
C VAL A 527 -21.20 -27.78 -9.90
N GLU A 528 -20.35 -28.58 -10.54
CA GLU A 528 -20.73 -29.37 -11.72
C GLU A 528 -21.34 -30.74 -11.33
N GLY A 529 -22.58 -31.01 -11.76
CA GLY A 529 -23.28 -32.29 -11.57
C GLY A 529 -24.79 -32.15 -11.33
N LYS A 530 -25.59 -33.16 -11.70
CA LYS A 530 -27.04 -33.22 -11.36
C LYS A 530 -27.20 -33.18 -9.83
N ALA A 531 -28.11 -32.32 -9.37
CA ALA A 531 -28.46 -32.08 -7.98
C ALA A 531 -28.34 -33.33 -7.08
N ALA A 532 -27.43 -33.30 -6.11
CA ALA A 532 -27.53 -34.19 -4.98
C ALA A 532 -28.67 -33.66 -4.09
N ALA A 533 -29.89 -34.08 -4.38
CA ALA A 533 -31.02 -34.04 -3.46
C ALA A 533 -30.79 -34.96 -2.21
N GLU A 534 -29.56 -35.40 -1.92
CA GLU A 534 -29.25 -36.28 -0.81
C GLU A 534 -28.16 -35.70 0.10
N ARG A 535 -28.62 -34.98 1.13
CA ARG A 535 -28.26 -35.30 2.53
C ARG A 535 -29.10 -34.49 3.52
N PRO A 536 -29.84 -35.14 4.44
CA PRO A 536 -30.31 -34.47 5.65
C PRO A 536 -29.17 -34.42 6.67
N ARG A 537 -28.99 -33.28 7.35
CA ARG A 537 -28.29 -33.27 8.63
C ARG A 537 -29.06 -32.46 9.66
N GLU A 538 -29.65 -33.22 10.57
CA GLU A 538 -30.11 -32.78 11.88
C GLU A 538 -28.89 -32.31 12.68
N ALA A 539 -28.81 -30.99 12.94
CA ALA A 539 -27.88 -30.41 13.89
C ALA A 539 -28.66 -30.11 15.18
N ALA A 540 -28.12 -30.57 16.31
CA ALA A 540 -28.69 -30.45 17.64
C ALA A 540 -28.92 -28.98 18.05
N PRO A 541 -29.93 -28.69 18.89
CA PRO A 541 -30.24 -27.33 19.33
C PRO A 541 -29.16 -26.83 20.29
N ARG A 542 -28.64 -25.61 20.07
CA ARG A 542 -27.84 -24.85 21.03
C ARG A 542 -28.55 -23.53 21.42
N PRO A 543 -28.28 -23.01 22.64
CA PRO A 543 -29.19 -22.13 23.35
C PRO A 543 -29.21 -20.69 22.80
N LYS A 544 -30.38 -20.06 22.98
CA LYS A 544 -30.72 -18.72 22.50
C LYS A 544 -29.89 -17.63 23.19
N ALA A 545 -28.92 -17.05 22.47
CA ALA A 545 -28.51 -15.67 22.71
C ALA A 545 -29.49 -14.74 21.98
N LYS A 546 -30.10 -13.81 22.71
CA LYS A 546 -30.99 -12.79 22.14
C LYS A 546 -30.14 -11.69 21.51
N THR A 547 -30.22 -11.54 20.19
CA THR A 547 -29.84 -10.30 19.49
C THR A 547 -30.92 -9.91 18.49
N LYS A 548 -31.46 -8.70 18.66
CA LYS A 548 -32.26 -7.94 17.69
C LYS A 548 -31.34 -7.63 16.49
N SER A 549 -31.72 -7.58 15.21
CA SER A 549 -33.02 -7.61 14.53
C SER A 549 -32.86 -8.30 13.16
N ASP A 550 -33.80 -9.17 12.80
CA ASP A 550 -34.12 -9.43 11.39
C ASP A 550 -34.74 -8.14 10.83
N ALA A 551 -34.05 -7.47 9.92
CA ALA A 551 -34.62 -6.39 9.13
C ALA A 551 -34.09 -6.52 7.70
N GLU A 552 -35.01 -6.51 6.74
CA GLU A 552 -34.70 -6.14 5.36
C GLU A 552 -33.90 -4.82 5.36
N LEU A 553 -32.98 -4.64 4.41
CA LEU A 553 -32.24 -3.39 4.28
C LEU A 553 -33.26 -2.23 4.19
N PRO A 554 -33.24 -1.24 5.10
CA PRO A 554 -34.26 -0.19 5.17
C PRO A 554 -34.25 0.77 3.97
N VAL A 555 -33.28 0.64 3.05
CA VAL A 555 -33.10 1.48 1.88
C VAL A 555 -33.21 0.65 0.61
N ARG A 556 -34.00 1.14 -0.34
CA ARG A 556 -34.12 0.54 -1.67
C ARG A 556 -32.89 0.85 -2.52
N LEU A 557 -32.16 -0.20 -2.92
CA LEU A 557 -31.01 -0.07 -3.81
C LEU A 557 -31.44 -0.05 -5.29
N THR A 558 -30.93 0.93 -6.04
CA THR A 558 -30.95 0.92 -7.51
C THR A 558 -29.65 0.35 -8.03
N ASN A 559 -29.72 -0.39 -9.14
CA ASN A 559 -28.58 -1.06 -9.75
C ASN A 559 -27.77 -1.94 -8.75
N PRO A 560 -28.43 -2.84 -8.00
CA PRO A 560 -27.77 -3.64 -6.95
C PRO A 560 -26.61 -4.48 -7.50
N GLY A 561 -26.73 -5.01 -8.73
CA GLY A 561 -25.70 -5.80 -9.39
C GLY A 561 -24.52 -5.02 -9.98
N ARG A 562 -24.44 -3.69 -9.77
CA ARG A 562 -23.32 -2.88 -10.27
C ARG A 562 -22.03 -3.28 -9.56
N LEU A 563 -21.00 -3.65 -10.32
CA LEU A 563 -19.67 -3.97 -9.78
C LEU A 563 -18.95 -2.70 -9.34
N LEU A 564 -18.61 -2.62 -8.05
CA LEU A 564 -17.84 -1.51 -7.47
C LEU A 564 -16.35 -1.84 -7.41
N TRP A 565 -16.02 -3.10 -7.10
CA TRP A 565 -14.66 -3.67 -7.23
C TRP A 565 -14.72 -4.91 -8.12
N PRO A 566 -14.52 -4.77 -9.45
CA PRO A 566 -14.70 -5.85 -10.42
C PRO A 566 -13.82 -7.09 -10.14
N ASP A 567 -12.57 -6.88 -9.75
CA ASP A 567 -11.60 -7.97 -9.51
C ASP A 567 -11.93 -8.78 -8.26
N GLN A 568 -12.53 -8.15 -7.25
CA GLN A 568 -13.00 -8.82 -6.03
C GLN A 568 -14.45 -9.30 -6.16
N GLY A 569 -15.12 -8.92 -7.25
CA GLY A 569 -16.51 -9.24 -7.48
C GLY A 569 -17.47 -8.64 -6.49
N ILE A 570 -17.16 -7.46 -5.96
CA ILE A 570 -18.00 -6.78 -4.98
C ILE A 570 -18.96 -5.87 -5.74
N THR A 571 -20.25 -6.15 -5.58
CA THR A 571 -21.31 -5.32 -6.11
C THR A 571 -21.77 -4.26 -5.12
N LYS A 572 -22.60 -3.34 -5.58
CA LYS A 572 -23.29 -2.34 -4.76
C LYS A 572 -24.14 -2.98 -3.66
N GLN A 573 -24.84 -4.05 -4.00
CA GLN A 573 -25.56 -4.89 -3.06
C GLN A 573 -24.62 -5.48 -2.00
N GLY A 574 -23.48 -6.04 -2.40
CA GLY A 574 -22.48 -6.57 -1.48
C GLY A 574 -21.89 -5.53 -0.52
N LEU A 575 -21.72 -4.27 -0.97
CA LEU A 575 -21.29 -3.17 -0.10
C LEU A 575 -22.34 -2.83 0.97
N ALA A 576 -23.61 -2.78 0.58
CA ALA A 576 -24.71 -2.50 1.50
C ALA A 576 -24.89 -3.60 2.55
N GLU A 577 -24.82 -4.87 2.14
CA GLU A 577 -24.82 -6.03 3.05
C GLU A 577 -23.67 -5.98 4.05
N PHE A 578 -22.47 -5.64 3.59
CA PHE A 578 -21.29 -5.49 4.44
C PHE A 578 -21.52 -4.41 5.52
N TYR A 579 -21.94 -3.21 5.14
CA TYR A 579 -22.17 -2.14 6.11
C TYR A 579 -23.36 -2.39 7.04
N GLY A 580 -24.37 -3.13 6.56
CA GLY A 580 -25.48 -3.59 7.40
C GLY A 580 -25.01 -4.52 8.52
N GLU A 581 -24.08 -5.44 8.25
CA GLU A 581 -23.53 -6.34 9.26
C GLU A 581 -22.65 -5.61 10.28
N ILE A 582 -21.80 -4.69 9.81
CA ILE A 582 -20.84 -4.01 10.68
C ILE A 582 -21.39 -2.71 11.26
N ALA A 583 -22.70 -2.48 11.17
CA ALA A 583 -23.36 -1.23 11.56
C ALA A 583 -23.00 -0.81 13.00
N ASP A 584 -23.07 -1.76 13.95
CA ASP A 584 -22.74 -1.52 15.36
C ASP A 584 -21.28 -1.10 15.58
N TRP A 585 -20.37 -1.47 14.67
CA TRP A 585 -18.96 -1.11 14.71
C TRP A 585 -18.68 0.22 14.04
N ILE A 586 -19.27 0.48 12.88
CA ILE A 586 -18.98 1.68 12.08
C ILE A 586 -19.73 2.92 12.54
N LEU A 587 -21.02 2.79 12.90
CA LEU A 587 -21.88 3.93 13.22
C LEU A 587 -21.36 4.79 14.37
N PRO A 588 -20.83 4.24 15.49
CA PRO A 588 -20.26 5.06 16.57
C PRO A 588 -19.15 6.02 16.13
N HIS A 589 -18.47 5.74 15.02
CA HIS A 589 -17.40 6.58 14.51
C HIS A 589 -17.83 7.62 13.48
N LEU A 590 -18.99 7.45 12.84
CA LEU A 590 -19.48 8.28 11.74
C LEU A 590 -20.68 9.16 12.11
N VAL A 591 -21.58 8.65 12.95
CA VAL A 591 -22.86 9.30 13.26
C VAL A 591 -22.66 10.68 13.87
N GLY A 592 -23.46 11.64 13.39
CA GLY A 592 -23.47 13.01 13.91
C GLY A 592 -22.23 13.84 13.53
N ARG A 593 -21.43 13.40 12.56
CA ARG A 593 -20.25 14.13 12.05
C ARG A 593 -20.48 14.61 10.63
N PRO A 594 -20.03 15.83 10.26
CA PRO A 594 -19.97 16.24 8.85
C PRO A 594 -19.06 15.31 8.06
N LEU A 595 -19.49 14.91 6.86
CA LEU A 595 -18.81 13.91 6.03
C LEU A 595 -18.31 14.50 4.71
N SER A 596 -17.09 14.13 4.33
CA SER A 596 -16.63 14.17 2.94
C SER A 596 -16.67 12.76 2.37
N LEU A 597 -17.29 12.59 1.21
CA LEU A 597 -17.58 11.28 0.63
C LEU A 597 -16.82 11.10 -0.68
N LEU A 598 -16.10 10.00 -0.87
CA LEU A 598 -15.56 9.64 -2.18
C LEU A 598 -16.54 8.71 -2.89
N ARG A 599 -17.15 9.22 -3.97
CA ARG A 599 -18.13 8.48 -4.77
C ARG A 599 -17.49 7.92 -6.02
N HIS A 600 -17.83 6.66 -6.31
CA HIS A 600 -17.51 5.98 -7.56
C HIS A 600 -18.78 5.36 -8.13
N PRO A 601 -19.61 6.15 -8.84
CA PRO A 601 -20.86 5.65 -9.40
C PRO A 601 -20.64 4.40 -10.26
N GLU A 602 -19.58 4.37 -11.07
CA GLU A 602 -19.25 3.26 -11.99
C GLU A 602 -18.16 2.31 -11.44
N GLY A 603 -17.89 2.35 -10.13
CA GLY A 603 -16.86 1.53 -9.50
C GLY A 603 -15.44 2.12 -9.60
N ILE A 604 -14.45 1.40 -9.05
CA ILE A 604 -13.08 1.90 -8.87
C ILE A 604 -12.26 2.01 -10.16
N THR A 605 -12.71 1.39 -11.25
CA THR A 605 -12.04 1.46 -12.57
C THR A 605 -12.15 2.85 -13.19
N GLU A 606 -13.18 3.60 -12.82
CA GLU A 606 -13.42 4.97 -13.27
C GLU A 606 -13.02 5.99 -12.21
N LYS A 607 -12.77 7.23 -12.65
CA LYS A 607 -12.38 8.31 -11.75
C LYS A 607 -13.53 8.67 -10.80
N GLY A 608 -13.27 8.54 -9.50
CA GLY A 608 -14.19 9.01 -8.46
C GLY A 608 -14.10 10.52 -8.22
N PHE A 609 -15.04 11.04 -7.44
CA PHE A 609 -15.08 12.43 -7.03
C PHE A 609 -15.48 12.59 -5.57
N PHE A 610 -14.94 13.62 -4.93
CA PHE A 610 -15.32 13.99 -3.57
C PHE A 610 -16.63 14.79 -3.58
N GLN A 611 -17.57 14.39 -2.73
CA GLN A 611 -18.86 15.03 -2.52
C GLN A 611 -18.99 15.44 -1.05
N LYS A 612 -19.28 16.71 -0.80
CA LYS A 612 -19.48 17.28 0.54
C LYS A 612 -20.92 17.74 0.80
N HIS A 613 -21.62 18.12 -0.27
CA HIS A 613 -22.95 18.71 -0.23
C HIS A 613 -23.99 17.77 -0.83
N ALA A 614 -25.27 18.12 -0.68
CA ALA A 614 -26.36 17.36 -1.24
C ALA A 614 -26.30 17.23 -2.78
N TRP A 615 -26.94 16.19 -3.28
CA TRP A 615 -27.12 15.94 -4.71
C TRP A 615 -28.60 15.70 -5.02
N ALA A 616 -28.96 15.81 -6.29
CA ALA A 616 -30.32 15.52 -6.75
C ALA A 616 -30.70 14.07 -6.43
N GLY A 617 -31.79 13.89 -5.68
CA GLY A 617 -32.29 12.57 -5.26
C GLY A 617 -31.65 12.02 -3.98
N LEU A 618 -30.96 12.83 -3.19
CA LEU A 618 -30.56 12.48 -1.82
C LEU A 618 -31.80 12.27 -0.93
N SER A 619 -31.88 11.14 -0.25
CA SER A 619 -32.93 10.83 0.73
C SER A 619 -32.82 11.66 2.02
N ASP A 620 -33.95 11.90 2.68
CA ASP A 620 -34.03 12.56 4.00
C ASP A 620 -33.34 11.78 5.13
N SER A 621 -32.94 10.53 4.89
CA SER A 621 -32.10 9.74 5.81
C SER A 621 -30.66 10.28 5.94
N VAL A 622 -30.25 11.22 5.07
CA VAL A 622 -28.97 11.94 5.18
C VAL A 622 -29.26 13.42 5.43
N ARG A 623 -28.97 13.89 6.63
CA ARG A 623 -29.20 15.27 7.03
C ARG A 623 -28.19 16.21 6.41
N GLN A 624 -28.62 17.45 6.24
CA GLN A 624 -27.81 18.57 5.81
C GLN A 624 -27.63 19.54 6.99
N VAL A 625 -26.39 19.88 7.33
CA VAL A 625 -26.07 20.75 8.47
C VAL A 625 -25.11 21.86 8.04
N PRO A 626 -25.40 23.15 8.33
CA PRO A 626 -24.46 24.23 8.07
C PRO A 626 -23.20 24.07 8.93
N VAL A 627 -22.03 24.34 8.35
CA VAL A 627 -20.74 24.28 9.05
C VAL A 627 -19.92 25.55 8.76
N PRO A 628 -18.95 25.92 9.63
CA PRO A 628 -18.10 27.08 9.41
C PRO A 628 -17.24 26.93 8.15
N ASN A 629 -17.00 28.05 7.46
CA ASN A 629 -16.19 28.15 6.23
C ASN A 629 -16.68 27.29 5.06
N ASP A 630 -17.94 26.88 5.06
CA ASP A 630 -18.59 26.24 3.92
C ASP A 630 -19.91 26.96 3.59
N GLU A 631 -20.06 27.38 2.35
CA GLU A 631 -21.24 28.13 1.89
C GLU A 631 -22.48 27.24 1.78
N GLN A 632 -22.28 25.92 1.64
CA GLN A 632 -23.36 24.94 1.49
C GLN A 632 -23.39 23.97 2.68
N PRO A 633 -24.59 23.55 3.13
CA PRO A 633 -24.70 22.52 4.16
C PRO A 633 -23.93 21.25 3.83
N MET A 634 -23.28 20.68 4.84
CA MET A 634 -22.57 19.40 4.74
C MET A 634 -23.48 18.23 5.14
N LEU A 635 -23.12 17.04 4.65
CA LEU A 635 -23.86 15.80 4.87
C LEU A 635 -23.53 15.15 6.20
N VAL A 636 -24.55 14.66 6.89
CA VAL A 636 -24.47 13.94 8.17
C VAL A 636 -25.42 12.73 8.15
N ILE A 637 -24.98 11.60 8.68
CA ILE A 637 -25.83 10.42 8.91
C ILE A 637 -26.06 10.22 10.40
N ASP A 638 -27.21 9.68 10.77
CA ASP A 638 -27.57 9.41 12.17
C ASP A 638 -27.73 7.92 12.50
N ASP A 639 -27.91 7.09 11.49
CA ASP A 639 -28.24 5.67 11.67
C ASP A 639 -27.84 4.82 10.45
N LEU A 640 -28.25 3.55 10.49
CA LEU A 640 -28.04 2.59 9.41
C LEU A 640 -28.72 3.00 8.10
N ALA A 641 -29.90 3.62 8.14
CA ALA A 641 -30.59 4.05 6.93
C ALA A 641 -29.79 5.14 6.20
N GLY A 642 -29.22 6.09 6.94
CA GLY A 642 -28.29 7.08 6.39
C GLY A 642 -27.04 6.42 5.78
N LEU A 643 -26.44 5.44 6.45
CA LEU A 643 -25.27 4.71 5.93
C LEU A 643 -25.57 3.94 4.63
N LEU A 644 -26.72 3.27 4.57
CA LEU A 644 -27.13 2.52 3.37
C LEU A 644 -27.51 3.45 2.21
N GLU A 645 -28.01 4.65 2.50
CA GLU A 645 -28.20 5.68 1.48
C GLU A 645 -26.86 6.13 0.86
N LEU A 646 -25.77 6.17 1.64
CA LEU A 646 -24.44 6.41 1.09
C LEU A 646 -24.00 5.27 0.15
N CYS A 647 -24.31 4.02 0.49
CA CYS A 647 -24.07 2.86 -0.38
C CYS A 647 -24.90 2.96 -1.67
N GLN A 648 -26.16 3.38 -1.55
CA GLN A 648 -27.05 3.66 -2.67
C GLN A 648 -26.48 4.76 -3.59
N ALA A 649 -25.73 5.71 -3.05
CA ALA A 649 -25.03 6.73 -3.84
C ALA A 649 -23.66 6.28 -4.38
N SER A 650 -23.28 5.01 -4.20
CA SER A 650 -21.96 4.44 -4.53
C SER A 650 -20.81 5.18 -3.86
N VAL A 651 -20.99 5.58 -2.60
CA VAL A 651 -19.92 6.09 -1.75
C VAL A 651 -19.02 4.92 -1.35
N LEU A 652 -17.74 5.00 -1.70
CA LEU A 652 -16.76 3.97 -1.37
C LEU A 652 -15.79 4.39 -0.26
N GLU A 653 -15.66 5.68 0.02
CA GLU A 653 -14.91 6.15 1.20
C GLU A 653 -15.70 7.22 1.95
N ILE A 654 -15.77 7.08 3.27
CA ILE A 654 -16.45 8.00 4.18
C ILE A 654 -15.39 8.66 5.07
N HIS A 655 -15.25 9.97 4.96
CA HIS A 655 -14.25 10.76 5.68
C HIS A 655 -14.94 11.73 6.64
N PRO A 656 -15.14 11.35 7.92
CA PRO A 656 -15.73 12.23 8.91
C PRO A 656 -14.78 13.37 9.33
N TRP A 657 -15.36 14.49 9.74
CA TRP A 657 -14.63 15.56 10.43
C TRP A 657 -14.16 15.13 11.83
N GLY A 658 -13.12 15.80 12.32
CA GLY A 658 -12.63 15.72 13.71
C GLY A 658 -13.52 16.42 14.76
N ALA A 659 -14.74 16.81 14.39
CA ALA A 659 -15.75 17.43 15.27
C ALA A 659 -17.15 16.88 14.97
N ARG A 660 -18.09 17.12 15.87
CA ARG A 660 -19.51 16.81 15.68
C ARG A 660 -20.25 17.95 15.00
N ALA A 661 -21.34 17.63 14.30
CA ALA A 661 -22.13 18.57 13.51
C ALA A 661 -22.92 19.56 14.37
N ASP A 662 -23.22 19.24 15.64
CA ASP A 662 -23.84 20.17 16.59
C ASP A 662 -22.89 21.28 17.04
N ARG A 663 -21.57 21.01 17.03
CA ARG A 663 -20.51 21.91 17.47
C ARG A 663 -19.29 21.83 16.54
N PRO A 664 -19.41 22.21 15.25
CA PRO A 664 -18.36 22.01 14.24
C PRO A 664 -17.10 22.86 14.47
N GLU A 665 -17.20 23.94 15.25
CA GLU A 665 -16.10 24.78 15.72
C GLU A 665 -15.20 24.10 16.78
N LEU A 666 -15.68 23.00 17.39
CA LEU A 666 -15.04 22.37 18.53
C LEU A 666 -14.50 20.97 18.18
N PRO A 667 -13.21 20.84 17.84
CA PRO A 667 -12.61 19.53 17.59
C PRO A 667 -12.67 18.64 18.84
N ASP A 668 -13.14 17.40 18.64
CA ASP A 668 -13.22 16.36 19.68
C ASP A 668 -12.32 15.15 19.37
N ARG A 669 -11.60 15.20 18.25
CA ARG A 669 -10.74 14.11 17.78
C ARG A 669 -9.53 14.64 17.03
N VAL A 670 -8.36 14.11 17.35
CA VAL A 670 -7.09 14.39 16.66
C VAL A 670 -6.62 13.15 15.93
N THR A 671 -6.09 13.31 14.73
CA THR A 671 -5.51 12.24 13.91
C THR A 671 -4.10 12.61 13.48
N ILE A 672 -3.13 11.77 13.81
CA ILE A 672 -1.79 11.78 13.23
C ILE A 672 -1.76 10.70 12.15
N ASP A 673 -1.66 11.11 10.89
CA ASP A 673 -1.63 10.22 9.73
C ASP A 673 -0.16 9.96 9.34
N LEU A 674 0.28 8.72 9.49
CA LEU A 674 1.63 8.28 9.16
C LEU A 674 1.64 7.79 7.72
N ASP A 675 2.10 8.64 6.79
CA ASP A 675 2.09 8.42 5.35
C ASP A 675 3.50 8.05 4.84
N PRO A 676 3.84 6.75 4.76
CA PRO A 676 5.15 6.30 4.27
C PRO A 676 5.31 6.52 2.77
N ALA A 677 6.52 6.91 2.35
CA ALA A 677 6.92 6.78 0.95
C ALA A 677 6.97 5.30 0.52
N ASP A 678 6.86 5.06 -0.79
CA ASP A 678 6.71 3.72 -1.38
C ASP A 678 7.78 2.71 -0.99
N ASN A 679 8.99 3.17 -0.66
CA ASN A 679 10.15 2.35 -0.31
C ASN A 679 10.43 2.24 1.19
N VAL A 680 9.52 2.72 2.06
CA VAL A 680 9.69 2.59 3.50
C VAL A 680 9.25 1.19 3.96
N PRO A 681 10.13 0.40 4.61
CA PRO A 681 9.75 -0.91 5.12
C PRO A 681 8.65 -0.81 6.19
N TRP A 682 7.68 -1.72 6.15
CA TRP A 682 6.55 -1.73 7.09
C TRP A 682 6.93 -1.73 8.58
N PRO A 683 7.98 -2.44 9.05
CA PRO A 683 8.43 -2.33 10.44
C PRO A 683 8.72 -0.89 10.87
N ARG A 684 9.23 -0.04 9.97
CA ARG A 684 9.47 1.40 10.26
C ARG A 684 8.17 2.18 10.47
N VAL A 685 7.09 1.79 9.80
CA VAL A 685 5.77 2.42 9.96
C VAL A 685 5.15 2.03 11.31
N ILE A 686 5.32 0.77 11.73
CA ILE A 686 4.95 0.29 13.06
C ILE A 686 5.74 1.05 14.14
N ASP A 687 7.06 1.14 13.99
CA ASP A 687 7.92 1.90 14.91
C ASP A 687 7.47 3.35 15.04
N ALA A 688 7.09 3.99 13.92
CA ALA A 688 6.58 5.36 13.90
C ALA A 688 5.27 5.50 14.69
N ALA A 689 4.34 4.56 14.55
CA ALA A 689 3.09 4.56 15.32
C ALA A 689 3.33 4.40 16.82
N HIS A 690 4.24 3.51 17.22
CA HIS A 690 4.66 3.37 18.61
C HIS A 690 5.40 4.61 19.13
N ASP A 691 6.16 5.32 18.29
CA ASP A 691 6.81 6.56 18.70
C ASP A 691 5.80 7.67 18.99
N VAL A 692 4.79 7.84 18.12
CA VAL A 692 3.66 8.75 18.40
C VAL A 692 2.97 8.36 19.71
N ARG A 693 2.68 7.06 19.93
CA ARG A 693 2.06 6.57 21.17
C ARG A 693 2.88 6.93 22.41
N ARG A 694 4.19 6.72 22.39
CA ARG A 694 5.08 7.03 23.53
C ARG A 694 5.13 8.52 23.84
N ARG A 695 5.16 9.37 22.80
CA ARG A 695 5.13 10.83 22.96
C ARG A 695 3.82 11.29 23.57
N LEU A 696 2.69 10.78 23.08
CA LEU A 696 1.37 11.06 23.66
C LEU A 696 1.25 10.55 25.11
N ALA A 697 1.74 9.33 25.39
CA ALA A 697 1.73 8.78 26.75
C ALA A 697 2.56 9.62 27.75
N THR A 698 3.70 10.17 27.31
CA THR A 698 4.51 11.10 28.13
C THR A 698 3.72 12.36 28.51
N LEU A 699 2.79 12.77 27.65
CA LEU A 699 1.87 13.88 27.84
C LEU A 699 0.58 13.47 28.57
N LYS A 700 0.49 12.22 29.05
CA LYS A 700 -0.71 11.61 29.66
C LYS A 700 -1.91 11.61 28.72
N LEU A 701 -1.67 11.54 27.41
CA LEU A 701 -2.67 11.35 26.39
C LEU A 701 -2.68 9.89 25.96
N GLU A 702 -3.79 9.22 26.20
CA GLU A 702 -4.09 7.90 25.68
C GLU A 702 -4.56 8.01 24.23
N SER A 703 -4.07 7.09 23.40
CA SER A 703 -4.22 7.10 21.95
C SER A 703 -4.52 5.71 21.42
N PHE A 704 -5.15 5.66 20.27
CA PHE A 704 -5.64 4.46 19.59
C PHE A 704 -5.04 4.39 18.19
N VAL A 705 -4.96 3.20 17.61
CA VAL A 705 -4.36 3.01 16.27
C VAL A 705 -5.30 2.30 15.33
N LYS A 706 -5.27 2.67 14.05
CA LYS A 706 -5.97 1.95 12.99
C LYS A 706 -5.14 1.86 11.73
N THR A 707 -5.37 0.81 10.96
CA THR A 707 -4.90 0.76 9.58
C THR A 707 -5.63 1.80 8.73
N THR A 708 -4.97 2.32 7.69
CA THR A 708 -5.62 3.26 6.78
C THR A 708 -6.38 2.56 5.65
N GLY A 709 -6.13 1.28 5.40
CA GLY A 709 -6.51 0.61 4.15
C GLY A 709 -5.68 1.05 2.94
N GLY A 710 -4.71 1.95 3.14
CA GLY A 710 -3.76 2.42 2.13
C GLY A 710 -2.36 1.87 2.44
N LYS A 711 -1.37 2.76 2.58
CA LYS A 711 0.02 2.40 2.93
C LYS A 711 0.40 2.68 4.38
N GLY A 712 -0.36 3.55 5.06
CA GLY A 712 0.00 4.13 6.36
C GLY A 712 -0.83 3.64 7.55
N LEU A 713 -0.58 4.25 8.71
CA LEU A 713 -1.32 4.06 9.96
C LEU A 713 -1.88 5.40 10.44
N HIS A 714 -3.06 5.39 11.06
CA HIS A 714 -3.53 6.55 11.82
C HIS A 714 -3.38 6.28 13.31
N VAL A 715 -2.80 7.23 14.03
CA VAL A 715 -2.86 7.29 15.50
C VAL A 715 -3.86 8.39 15.88
N VAL A 716 -4.89 8.02 16.63
CA VAL A 716 -6.07 8.85 16.92
C VAL A 716 -6.26 8.97 18.42
N PHE A 717 -6.62 10.15 18.90
CA PHE A 717 -6.99 10.34 20.30
C PHE A 717 -8.15 11.34 20.45
N PRO A 718 -9.05 11.14 21.42
CA PRO A 718 -10.18 12.01 21.67
C PRO A 718 -9.77 13.21 22.53
N LEU A 719 -10.46 14.34 22.34
CA LEU A 719 -10.35 15.53 23.17
C LEU A 719 -11.72 15.93 23.72
N THR A 720 -11.72 16.48 24.93
CA THR A 720 -12.89 17.15 25.48
C THR A 720 -13.01 18.53 24.83
N PRO A 721 -14.12 18.83 24.13
CA PRO A 721 -14.39 20.16 23.59
C PRO A 721 -14.26 21.24 24.67
N GLN A 722 -13.46 22.29 24.43
CA GLN A 722 -13.34 23.42 25.37
C GLN A 722 -14.48 24.43 25.17
N ALA A 723 -14.87 25.10 26.26
CA ALA A 723 -16.19 25.71 26.44
C ALA A 723 -16.53 26.94 25.58
N ALA A 724 -15.60 27.45 24.75
CA ALA A 724 -15.86 28.59 23.86
C ALA A 724 -15.64 28.21 22.39
N PRO A 725 -16.68 28.24 21.53
CA PRO A 725 -16.54 28.11 20.08
C PRO A 725 -15.61 29.21 19.55
N SER A 726 -14.51 28.83 18.92
CA SER A 726 -13.57 29.74 18.27
C SER A 726 -12.75 28.97 17.24
N PRO A 727 -12.46 29.57 16.07
CA PRO A 727 -11.48 29.04 15.11
C PRO A 727 -10.11 28.74 15.75
N ALA A 728 -9.75 29.47 16.81
CA ALA A 728 -8.54 29.26 17.59
C ALA A 728 -8.43 27.84 18.19
N ASN A 729 -9.55 27.13 18.40
CA ASN A 729 -9.52 25.75 18.89
C ASN A 729 -8.94 24.78 17.86
N TRP A 730 -9.35 24.91 16.59
CA TRP A 730 -8.80 24.12 15.49
C TRP A 730 -7.32 24.44 15.27
N ASP A 731 -6.94 25.72 15.33
CA ASP A 731 -5.54 26.13 15.21
C ASP A 731 -4.69 25.58 16.36
N THR A 732 -5.21 25.58 17.59
CA THR A 732 -4.54 25.00 18.76
C THR A 732 -4.32 23.49 18.59
N VAL A 733 -5.35 22.76 18.17
CA VAL A 733 -5.24 21.30 17.95
C VAL A 733 -4.27 21.00 16.81
N LYS A 734 -4.36 21.75 15.70
CA LYS A 734 -3.45 21.61 14.56
C LYS A 734 -2.00 21.91 14.95
N ALA A 735 -1.75 22.99 15.69
CA ALA A 735 -0.43 23.37 16.16
C ALA A 735 0.15 22.32 17.11
N PHE A 736 -0.67 21.74 17.99
CA PHE A 736 -0.25 20.63 18.84
C PHE A 736 0.15 19.41 18.01
N ALA A 737 -0.68 18.97 17.07
CA ALA A 737 -0.36 17.85 16.18
C ALA A 737 0.92 18.11 15.36
N GLN A 738 1.08 19.34 14.86
CA GLN A 738 2.29 19.78 14.18
C GLN A 738 3.53 19.68 15.07
N SER A 739 3.43 20.07 16.35
CA SER A 739 4.57 19.99 17.28
C SER A 739 5.08 18.56 17.47
N ILE A 740 4.18 17.57 17.48
CA ILE A 740 4.56 16.15 17.52
C ILE A 740 5.28 15.75 16.24
N ALA A 741 4.71 16.10 15.07
CA ALA A 741 5.31 15.81 13.77
C ALA A 741 6.71 16.43 13.62
N SER A 742 6.87 17.71 13.97
CA SER A 742 8.14 18.42 13.92
C SER A 742 9.16 17.87 14.92
N ALA A 743 8.73 17.46 16.12
CA ALA A 743 9.62 16.80 17.09
C ALA A 743 10.13 15.46 16.56
N MET A 744 9.25 14.64 15.96
CA MET A 744 9.67 13.39 15.31
C MET A 744 10.65 13.66 14.16
N ALA A 745 10.31 14.55 13.23
CA ALA A 745 11.18 14.94 12.11
C ALA A 745 12.55 15.47 12.57
N ALA A 746 12.61 16.11 13.73
CA ALA A 746 13.85 16.59 14.30
C ALA A 746 14.71 15.50 14.94
N ASP A 747 14.09 14.59 15.68
CA ASP A 747 14.81 13.54 16.40
C ASP A 747 15.37 12.50 15.43
N ARG A 748 14.64 12.24 14.33
CA ARG A 748 15.00 11.27 13.29
C ARG A 748 14.71 11.81 11.89
N PRO A 749 15.49 12.81 11.42
CA PRO A 749 15.29 13.42 10.10
C PRO A 749 15.56 12.45 8.94
N ASP A 750 16.28 11.35 9.22
CA ASP A 750 16.51 10.23 8.31
C ASP A 750 15.26 9.36 8.10
N LEU A 751 14.32 9.34 9.06
CA LEU A 751 13.11 8.51 9.02
C LEU A 751 11.83 9.33 8.83
N TYR A 752 11.76 10.52 9.40
CA TYR A 752 10.54 11.32 9.48
C TYR A 752 10.67 12.65 8.74
N THR A 753 9.55 13.15 8.25
CA THR A 753 9.42 14.50 7.69
C THR A 753 8.06 15.08 8.06
N ASP A 754 8.02 16.36 8.39
CA ASP A 754 6.81 17.16 8.54
C ASP A 754 6.57 18.09 7.34
N ASN A 755 7.43 18.00 6.31
CA ASN A 755 7.31 18.78 5.09
C ASN A 755 6.27 18.19 4.13
N MET A 756 5.32 19.04 3.73
CA MET A 756 4.26 18.72 2.80
C MET A 756 4.73 18.37 1.38
N ALA A 757 5.88 18.89 0.93
CA ALA A 757 6.33 18.68 -0.44
C ALA A 757 6.70 17.20 -0.69
N LYS A 758 5.97 16.54 -1.62
CA LYS A 758 6.23 15.13 -1.98
C LYS A 758 7.68 14.87 -2.41
N SER A 759 8.34 15.86 -3.03
CA SER A 759 9.77 15.80 -3.41
C SER A 759 10.70 15.62 -2.22
N GLY A 760 10.33 16.09 -1.03
CA GLY A 760 11.09 15.94 0.21
C GLY A 760 10.83 14.64 0.96
N ARG A 761 9.91 13.77 0.52
CA ARG A 761 9.47 12.59 1.29
C ARG A 761 10.23 11.29 0.96
N ARG A 762 11.19 11.30 0.04
CA ARG A 762 11.87 10.07 -0.44
C ARG A 762 12.49 9.28 0.72
N GLY A 763 12.13 8.00 0.86
CA GLY A 763 12.64 7.10 1.89
C GLY A 763 12.17 7.40 3.32
N ARG A 764 11.23 8.33 3.51
CA ARG A 764 10.79 8.81 4.84
C ARG A 764 9.29 8.66 5.03
N ILE A 765 8.85 8.70 6.28
CA ILE A 765 7.45 8.74 6.69
C ILE A 765 7.06 10.19 6.89
N PHE A 766 6.07 10.65 6.12
CA PHE A 766 5.46 11.95 6.38
C PHE A 766 4.51 11.81 7.56
N VAL A 767 4.79 12.57 8.63
CA VAL A 767 3.91 12.63 9.81
C VAL A 767 2.88 13.72 9.55
N ASP A 768 1.77 13.36 8.91
CA ASP A 768 0.74 14.27 8.47
C ASP A 768 -0.14 14.75 9.63
N TYR A 769 0.07 16.00 10.00
CA TYR A 769 -0.71 16.73 11.01
C TYR A 769 -1.88 17.54 10.41
N LEU A 770 -2.02 17.60 9.08
CA LEU A 770 -2.95 18.49 8.39
C LEU A 770 -4.41 18.03 8.48
N ARG A 771 -4.63 16.80 8.94
CA ARG A 771 -5.95 16.23 9.22
C ARG A 771 -6.70 16.95 10.35
N ASN A 772 -6.06 17.89 11.03
CA ASN A 772 -6.52 18.52 12.26
C ASN A 772 -6.86 20.01 12.10
N GLY A 773 -7.14 20.48 10.87
CA GLY A 773 -7.66 21.82 10.62
C GLY A 773 -9.18 21.84 10.44
N LEU A 774 -9.78 23.03 10.58
CA LEU A 774 -11.20 23.23 10.25
C LEU A 774 -11.48 22.78 8.81
N GLY A 775 -12.50 21.94 8.61
CA GLY A 775 -12.83 21.37 7.29
C GLY A 775 -12.00 20.17 6.86
N ALA A 776 -10.93 19.83 7.59
CA ALA A 776 -10.11 18.68 7.28
C ALA A 776 -10.78 17.37 7.71
N THR A 777 -10.51 16.31 6.95
CA THR A 777 -11.06 14.98 7.21
C THR A 777 -9.98 13.91 7.13
N ALA A 778 -10.26 12.81 7.81
CA ALA A 778 -9.47 11.59 7.78
C ALA A 778 -10.41 10.42 7.46
N ILE A 779 -9.88 9.37 6.81
CA ILE A 779 -10.69 8.18 6.52
C ILE A 779 -11.28 7.60 7.80
N GLY A 780 -12.60 7.37 7.80
CA GLY A 780 -13.36 6.88 8.94
C GLY A 780 -12.92 5.47 9.36
N ALA A 781 -13.02 5.18 10.66
CA ALA A 781 -12.91 3.80 11.13
C ALA A 781 -14.00 2.95 10.48
N TYR A 782 -13.61 1.76 10.03
CA TYR A 782 -14.40 0.79 9.26
C TYR A 782 -14.89 1.24 7.87
N SER A 783 -14.51 2.44 7.40
CA SER A 783 -14.77 2.82 6.01
C SER A 783 -13.94 2.00 5.04
N THR A 784 -14.57 1.54 3.95
CA THR A 784 -13.89 1.00 2.76
C THR A 784 -12.99 2.04 2.10
N ARG A 785 -12.07 1.55 1.26
CA ARG A 785 -11.17 2.33 0.41
C ARG A 785 -11.45 2.06 -1.06
N ALA A 786 -11.47 3.09 -1.89
CA ALA A 786 -11.62 3.00 -3.33
C ALA A 786 -10.29 2.56 -3.99
N ARG A 787 -9.85 1.34 -3.66
CA ARG A 787 -8.59 0.73 -4.11
C ARG A 787 -8.79 -0.76 -4.38
N ASP A 788 -7.91 -1.32 -5.19
CA ASP A 788 -7.87 -2.76 -5.47
C ASP A 788 -7.80 -3.56 -4.18
N GLY A 789 -8.53 -4.68 -4.14
CA GLY A 789 -8.65 -5.54 -2.95
C GLY A 789 -9.76 -5.12 -1.99
N ALA A 790 -10.47 -4.01 -2.25
CA ALA A 790 -11.48 -3.42 -1.37
C ALA A 790 -11.04 -3.32 0.10
N PRO A 791 -9.88 -2.68 0.39
CA PRO A 791 -9.37 -2.59 1.75
C PRO A 791 -10.25 -1.70 2.63
N VAL A 792 -10.17 -1.92 3.94
CA VAL A 792 -10.94 -1.19 4.95
C VAL A 792 -9.96 -0.51 5.92
N SER A 793 -10.29 0.67 6.41
CA SER A 793 -9.56 1.37 7.46
C SER A 793 -9.99 0.84 8.83
N VAL A 794 -9.19 0.01 9.50
CA VAL A 794 -9.67 -0.81 10.62
C VAL A 794 -8.97 -0.50 11.95
N PRO A 795 -9.72 -0.17 13.01
CA PRO A 795 -9.24 -0.14 14.41
C PRO A 795 -8.49 -1.40 14.84
N LEU A 796 -7.33 -1.23 15.47
CA LEU A 796 -6.52 -2.30 16.04
C LEU A 796 -6.24 -2.01 17.52
N ALA A 797 -6.13 -3.08 18.30
CA ALA A 797 -5.50 -3.00 19.60
C ALA A 797 -3.99 -2.84 19.40
N TRP A 798 -3.32 -2.19 20.33
CA TRP A 798 -1.90 -1.90 20.17
C TRP A 798 -1.01 -3.14 20.15
N ASP A 799 -1.44 -4.23 20.78
CA ASP A 799 -0.78 -5.54 20.80
C ASP A 799 -1.05 -6.36 19.53
N GLU A 800 -2.10 -6.03 18.77
CA GLU A 800 -2.35 -6.60 17.44
C GLU A 800 -1.44 -5.99 16.35
N LEU A 801 -0.92 -4.78 16.56
CA LEU A 801 -0.08 -4.09 15.59
C LEU A 801 1.27 -4.80 15.43
N GLY A 802 1.46 -5.51 14.32
CA GLY A 802 2.70 -6.24 14.01
C GLY A 802 2.93 -6.42 12.51
N GLU A 803 4.02 -7.10 12.15
CA GLU A 803 4.48 -7.22 10.75
C GLU A 803 3.49 -7.98 9.84
N ASN A 804 2.65 -8.82 10.44
CA ASN A 804 1.66 -9.65 9.77
C ASN A 804 0.38 -8.89 9.40
N ILE A 805 0.13 -7.72 9.99
CA ILE A 805 -1.02 -6.87 9.67
C ILE A 805 -0.51 -5.64 8.91
N ARG A 806 -0.51 -5.72 7.59
CA ARG A 806 -0.22 -4.58 6.71
C ARG A 806 -1.37 -3.56 6.72
N SER A 807 -1.10 -2.33 6.29
CA SER A 807 -2.09 -1.25 6.26
C SER A 807 -3.39 -1.58 5.48
N ASN A 808 -3.32 -2.44 4.46
CA ASN A 808 -4.45 -2.88 3.65
C ASN A 808 -4.85 -4.34 3.92
N HIS A 809 -4.45 -4.92 5.06
CA HIS A 809 -4.68 -6.34 5.41
C HIS A 809 -6.16 -6.70 5.47
N PHE A 810 -6.94 -5.84 6.10
CA PHE A 810 -8.38 -6.03 6.23
C PHE A 810 -9.09 -5.47 5.01
N THR A 811 -9.98 -6.30 4.46
CA THR A 811 -10.79 -6.03 3.28
C THR A 811 -12.25 -6.26 3.61
N LEU A 812 -13.14 -5.80 2.73
CA LEU A 812 -14.57 -6.06 2.84
C LEU A 812 -14.88 -7.57 3.02
N LEU A 813 -14.07 -8.44 2.40
CA LEU A 813 -14.29 -9.89 2.38
C LEU A 813 -13.82 -10.60 3.67
N ASN A 814 -12.73 -10.14 4.29
CA ASN A 814 -12.14 -10.81 5.45
C ASN A 814 -12.44 -10.12 6.79
N LEU A 815 -12.75 -8.81 6.79
CA LEU A 815 -12.89 -8.04 8.02
C LEU A 815 -14.00 -8.58 8.92
N PRO A 816 -15.19 -8.93 8.43
CA PRO A 816 -16.21 -9.31 9.38
C PRO A 816 -15.91 -10.73 9.96
N LYS A 817 -14.99 -11.52 9.35
CA LYS A 817 -14.45 -12.76 9.97
C LYS A 817 -13.66 -12.42 11.22
N ARG A 818 -12.95 -11.29 11.24
CA ARG A 818 -12.28 -10.79 12.44
C ARG A 818 -13.29 -10.33 13.48
N LEU A 819 -14.25 -9.50 13.09
CA LEU A 819 -15.18 -8.86 14.04
C LEU A 819 -16.00 -9.87 14.85
N ALA A 820 -16.40 -10.99 14.25
CA ALA A 820 -17.14 -12.05 14.94
C ALA A 820 -16.35 -12.74 16.08
N PHE A 821 -15.03 -12.57 16.14
CA PHE A 821 -14.14 -13.17 17.13
C PHE A 821 -13.43 -12.13 18.03
N LEU A 822 -13.84 -10.87 17.94
CA LEU A 822 -13.42 -9.85 18.89
C LEU A 822 -14.42 -9.83 20.05
N ASP A 823 -13.90 -9.96 21.27
CA ASP A 823 -14.71 -9.92 22.49
C ASP A 823 -15.20 -8.49 22.80
N HIS A 824 -14.47 -7.48 22.30
CA HIS A 824 -14.74 -6.05 22.47
C HIS A 824 -14.16 -5.25 21.30
N ASP A 825 -14.59 -3.99 21.16
CA ASP A 825 -14.01 -3.04 20.22
C ASP A 825 -12.58 -2.69 20.61
N PRO A 826 -11.56 -2.81 19.72
CA PRO A 826 -10.22 -2.34 20.01
C PRO A 826 -10.13 -0.85 20.37
N TRP A 827 -11.14 -0.06 19.98
CA TRP A 827 -11.30 1.35 20.34
C TRP A 827 -12.38 1.57 21.41
N GLU A 828 -12.76 0.52 22.15
CA GLU A 828 -13.60 0.63 23.34
C GLU A 828 -13.04 1.71 24.28
N GLY A 829 -13.92 2.57 24.79
CA GLY A 829 -13.54 3.70 25.63
C GLY A 829 -13.16 4.98 24.89
N LEU A 830 -12.91 4.97 23.56
CA LEU A 830 -12.59 6.19 22.80
C LEU A 830 -13.62 7.31 23.03
N ALA A 831 -14.91 6.97 22.99
CA ALA A 831 -15.99 7.96 23.12
C ALA A 831 -16.18 8.48 24.55
N SER A 832 -15.82 7.69 25.57
CA SER A 832 -15.98 8.05 26.99
C SER A 832 -14.73 8.70 27.59
N LEU A 833 -13.57 8.54 26.94
CA LEU A 833 -12.29 9.05 27.39
C LEU A 833 -12.23 10.58 27.28
N LYS A 834 -12.09 11.25 28.42
CA LYS A 834 -12.02 12.71 28.54
C LYS A 834 -10.58 13.17 28.72
N GLN A 835 -10.02 13.80 27.69
CA GLN A 835 -8.65 14.31 27.71
C GLN A 835 -8.61 15.78 27.29
N THR A 836 -7.58 16.50 27.73
CA THR A 836 -7.33 17.89 27.32
C THR A 836 -5.88 18.01 26.90
N LEU A 837 -5.60 18.88 25.92
CA LEU A 837 -4.24 19.07 25.46
C LEU A 837 -3.37 19.68 26.59
N PRO A 838 -2.17 19.12 26.84
CA PRO A 838 -1.23 19.71 27.79
C PRO A 838 -0.85 21.12 27.32
N GLY A 839 -1.15 22.12 28.14
CA GLY A 839 -0.71 23.51 27.89
C GLY A 839 -1.74 24.48 27.32
N ALA A 840 -2.99 24.09 27.07
CA ALA A 840 -4.02 25.07 26.68
C ALA A 840 -4.50 25.95 27.86
N ALA A 841 -4.42 25.48 29.11
CA ALA A 841 -4.84 26.24 30.29
C ALA A 841 -3.75 26.39 31.38
N ALA A 842 -2.64 25.64 31.31
CA ALA A 842 -1.73 25.51 32.46
C ALA A 842 -0.49 26.41 32.42
N ASN A 843 -0.24 27.19 31.36
CA ASN A 843 1.01 27.97 31.29
C ASN A 843 1.04 29.26 30.46
N ALA A 844 -0.01 29.68 29.73
CA ALA A 844 0.02 30.96 29.01
C ALA A 844 0.38 32.11 29.97
N PRO A 845 1.27 33.06 29.59
CA PRO A 845 1.62 34.14 30.47
C PRO A 845 0.39 35.02 30.61
N SER A 846 0.00 35.29 31.85
CA SER A 846 -1.10 36.19 32.15
C SER A 846 -0.87 37.54 31.47
N LYS A 847 -1.95 38.28 31.19
CA LYS A 847 -1.84 39.66 30.69
C LYS A 847 -0.93 40.51 31.59
N ALA A 848 -0.96 40.26 32.90
CA ALA A 848 -0.09 40.93 33.87
C ALA A 848 1.40 40.61 33.65
N GLU A 849 1.76 39.34 33.40
CA GLU A 849 3.14 38.93 33.11
C GLU A 849 3.64 39.52 31.77
N LEU A 850 2.80 39.51 30.74
CA LEU A 850 3.11 40.13 29.45
C LEU A 850 3.25 41.64 29.58
N ALA A 851 2.35 42.30 30.30
CA ALA A 851 2.42 43.74 30.54
C ALA A 851 3.67 44.12 31.35
N ALA A 852 4.04 43.33 32.37
CA ALA A 852 5.27 43.54 33.14
C ALA A 852 6.52 43.39 32.26
N TYR A 853 6.55 42.38 31.40
CA TYR A 853 7.62 42.19 30.42
C TYR A 853 7.74 43.39 29.47
N TRP A 854 6.65 43.78 28.81
CA TRP A 854 6.67 44.90 27.86
C TRP A 854 6.92 46.25 28.52
N LYS A 855 6.57 46.46 29.80
CA LYS A 855 7.01 47.64 30.56
C LYS A 855 8.54 47.70 30.73
N LYS A 856 9.19 46.53 30.90
CA LYS A 856 10.64 46.43 31.09
C LYS A 856 11.41 46.65 29.79
N VAL A 857 10.99 46.02 28.69
CA VAL A 857 11.74 46.03 27.42
C VAL A 857 11.15 46.94 26.36
N GLY A 858 9.93 47.47 26.56
CA GLY A 858 9.18 48.19 25.52
C GLY A 858 9.91 49.39 24.93
N LYS A 859 10.68 50.14 25.74
CA LYS A 859 11.51 51.24 25.25
C LYS A 859 12.61 50.77 24.28
N GLN A 860 13.18 49.58 24.50
CA GLN A 860 14.20 48.97 23.64
C GLN A 860 13.56 48.30 22.42
N ALA A 861 12.34 47.79 22.56
CA ALA A 861 11.62 47.15 21.47
C ALA A 861 11.03 48.13 20.46
N LEU A 862 10.61 49.32 20.91
CA LEU A 862 9.94 50.32 20.09
C LEU A 862 10.67 50.67 18.77
N PRO A 863 12.00 50.92 18.75
CA PRO A 863 12.72 51.17 17.50
C PRO A 863 12.57 50.07 16.43
N HIS A 864 12.27 48.84 16.84
CA HIS A 864 12.09 47.70 15.94
C HIS A 864 10.63 47.44 15.53
N LEU A 865 9.67 48.03 16.25
CA LEU A 865 8.24 47.71 16.14
C LEU A 865 7.38 48.91 15.73
N ALA A 866 7.81 50.12 16.09
CA ALA A 866 7.06 51.33 15.89
C ALA A 866 6.83 51.58 14.40
N ARG A 867 5.62 52.04 14.05
CA ARG A 867 5.23 52.37 12.68
C ARG A 867 5.38 51.21 11.69
N ARG A 868 5.44 49.96 12.15
CA ARG A 868 5.39 48.77 11.29
C ARG A 868 4.03 48.09 11.41
N PRO A 869 3.45 47.58 10.31
CA PRO A 869 2.30 46.69 10.39
C PRO A 869 2.66 45.41 11.16
N LEU A 870 1.91 45.13 12.22
CA LEU A 870 2.05 43.99 13.13
C LEU A 870 0.86 43.05 12.98
N ARG A 871 1.17 41.76 12.83
CA ARG A 871 0.19 40.68 12.97
C ARG A 871 0.32 40.08 14.37
N LEU A 872 -0.83 39.93 15.03
CA LEU A 872 -0.91 39.45 16.41
C LEU A 872 -1.18 37.94 16.42
N VAL A 873 -0.53 37.22 17.33
CA VAL A 873 -0.77 35.80 17.60
C VAL A 873 -1.22 35.66 19.06
N GLY A 874 -2.45 35.16 19.27
CA GLY A 874 -3.15 35.09 20.55
C GLY A 874 -4.66 35.30 20.41
N ASN A 875 -5.42 35.22 21.52
CA ASN A 875 -6.88 35.38 21.53
C ASN A 875 -7.26 36.87 21.43
N ALA A 876 -7.14 37.46 20.24
CA ALA A 876 -7.49 38.86 20.00
C ALA A 876 -8.98 39.06 19.73
N LEU A 877 -9.71 39.57 20.74
CA LEU A 877 -11.17 39.63 20.76
C LEU A 877 -11.76 41.02 21.12
N SER A 878 -10.99 42.12 21.04
CA SER A 878 -11.50 43.45 21.41
C SER A 878 -11.18 44.55 20.40
N LYS A 879 -12.01 45.61 20.39
CA LYS A 879 -11.74 46.85 19.63
C LYS A 879 -10.37 47.41 20.05
N PRO A 880 -9.55 47.90 19.11
CA PRO A 880 -8.23 48.41 19.43
C PRO A 880 -8.32 49.61 20.38
N PRO A 881 -7.56 49.63 21.49
CA PRO A 881 -7.44 50.81 22.37
C PRO A 881 -6.92 52.02 21.59
N LYS A 882 -7.15 53.25 22.08
CA LYS A 882 -6.72 54.50 21.40
C LYS A 882 -5.24 54.53 20.99
N ALA A 883 -4.37 53.88 21.75
CA ALA A 883 -2.93 53.81 21.51
C ALA A 883 -2.52 52.73 20.48
N VAL A 884 -3.46 51.89 20.02
CA VAL A 884 -3.26 50.89 18.98
C VAL A 884 -4.03 51.32 17.73
N ARG A 885 -3.36 51.38 16.60
CA ARG A 885 -3.98 51.80 15.34
C ARG A 885 -4.11 50.60 14.42
N LYS A 886 -5.17 50.57 13.61
CA LYS A 886 -5.44 49.48 12.65
C LYS A 886 -5.05 49.92 11.25
N THR A 887 -4.52 49.01 10.44
CA THR A 887 -4.35 49.17 8.99
C THR A 887 -5.62 48.69 8.26
N GLY A 888 -5.69 48.89 6.95
CA GLY A 888 -6.83 48.44 6.13
C GLY A 888 -6.96 46.91 6.01
N ASP A 889 -5.91 46.14 6.34
CA ASP A 889 -5.76 44.70 6.09
C ASP A 889 -5.67 43.84 7.38
N ASP A 890 -6.43 44.21 8.42
CA ASP A 890 -6.47 43.51 9.73
C ASP A 890 -5.13 43.43 10.48
N ARG A 891 -4.16 44.30 10.15
CA ARG A 891 -2.93 44.50 10.94
C ARG A 891 -3.05 45.70 11.86
N PHE A 892 -2.11 45.77 12.79
CA PHE A 892 -2.06 46.84 13.79
C PHE A 892 -0.71 47.53 13.78
N TRP A 893 -0.64 48.76 14.24
CA TRP A 893 0.63 49.43 14.47
C TRP A 893 0.57 50.29 15.72
N ILE A 894 1.75 50.58 16.23
CA ILE A 894 1.99 51.29 17.48
C ILE A 894 3.10 52.32 17.29
N ASP A 895 3.09 53.36 18.11
CA ASP A 895 4.13 54.40 18.16
C ASP A 895 4.67 54.62 19.60
N SER A 896 4.14 53.88 20.57
CA SER A 896 4.41 54.09 22.00
C SER A 896 4.36 52.78 22.80
N VAL A 897 4.96 52.80 24.00
CA VAL A 897 4.91 51.65 24.93
C VAL A 897 3.47 51.39 25.37
N ASP A 898 2.65 52.43 25.51
CA ASP A 898 1.22 52.28 25.80
C ASP A 898 0.48 51.57 24.66
N GLY A 899 0.91 51.77 23.41
CA GLY A 899 0.45 50.96 22.27
C GLY A 899 0.81 49.48 22.43
N LEU A 900 2.05 49.13 22.81
CA LEU A 900 2.44 47.74 23.10
C LEU A 900 1.58 47.12 24.20
N LEU A 901 1.33 47.85 25.29
CA LEU A 901 0.46 47.39 26.36
C LEU A 901 -0.99 47.24 25.90
N GLY A 902 -1.45 48.11 25.00
CA GLY A 902 -2.73 47.97 24.31
C GLY A 902 -2.84 46.66 23.52
N LEU A 903 -1.77 46.22 22.85
CA LEU A 903 -1.73 44.92 22.17
C LEU A 903 -1.84 43.74 23.15
N VAL A 904 -1.22 43.85 24.33
CA VAL A 904 -1.37 42.85 25.42
C VAL A 904 -2.81 42.80 25.94
N GLU A 905 -3.45 43.96 26.09
CA GLU A 905 -4.86 44.03 26.49
C GLU A 905 -5.78 43.40 25.44
N MET A 906 -5.42 43.55 24.17
CA MET A 906 -6.04 42.83 23.07
C MET A 906 -5.69 41.34 23.07
N GLY A 907 -4.92 40.79 24.01
CA GLY A 907 -4.63 39.36 24.09
C GLY A 907 -3.49 38.88 23.19
N ALA A 908 -2.67 39.78 22.66
CA ALA A 908 -1.49 39.41 21.88
C ALA A 908 -0.39 38.84 22.79
N VAL A 909 0.12 37.67 22.41
CA VAL A 909 1.27 37.02 23.06
C VAL A 909 2.51 37.14 22.19
N GLU A 910 2.37 36.85 20.89
CA GLU A 910 3.43 36.91 19.89
C GLU A 910 3.09 37.98 18.83
N LEU A 911 4.10 38.77 18.47
CA LEU A 911 4.03 39.86 17.51
C LEU A 911 4.88 39.53 16.29
N LEU A 912 4.29 39.62 15.10
CA LEU A 912 5.00 39.46 13.83
C LEU A 912 5.04 40.80 13.12
N ALA A 913 6.23 41.29 12.79
CA ALA A 913 6.42 42.57 12.12
C ALA A 913 6.64 42.39 10.62
N ALA A 914 5.97 43.23 9.83
CA ALA A 914 6.25 43.36 8.41
C ALA A 914 7.60 44.06 8.18
N ASN A 915 8.21 43.81 7.02
CA ASN A 915 9.46 44.41 6.60
C ASN A 915 9.29 45.76 5.86
N VAL A 916 8.10 46.35 5.97
CA VAL A 916 7.70 47.66 5.46
C VAL A 916 7.27 48.56 6.63
N THR A 917 7.08 49.85 6.38
CA THR A 917 6.50 50.79 7.35
C THR A 917 5.03 51.09 7.01
N VAL A 918 4.29 51.71 7.92
CA VAL A 918 2.92 52.17 7.65
C VAL A 918 2.88 53.39 6.74
N ASP A 919 4.01 54.10 6.60
CA ASP A 919 4.13 55.29 5.75
C ASP A 919 4.42 54.90 4.31
N ASP A 920 5.12 53.78 4.10
CA ASP A 920 5.37 53.16 2.80
C ASP A 920 5.13 51.64 2.89
N PRO A 921 3.88 51.19 2.69
CA PRO A 921 3.51 49.78 2.84
C PRO A 921 3.90 48.92 1.63
N GLU A 922 4.35 49.52 0.52
CA GLU A 922 4.69 48.82 -0.72
C GLU A 922 6.19 48.57 -0.87
N ARG A 923 7.03 49.39 -0.20
CA ARG A 923 8.48 49.34 -0.33
C ARG A 923 9.15 48.90 0.97
N PRO A 924 9.79 47.71 0.99
CA PRO A 924 10.47 47.23 2.18
C PRO A 924 11.73 48.06 2.49
N ASP A 925 11.91 48.37 3.77
CA ASP A 925 13.11 49.00 4.32
C ASP A 925 14.04 47.96 5.00
N MET A 926 13.68 46.67 4.89
CA MET A 926 14.37 45.59 5.56
C MET A 926 14.25 44.28 4.78
N LEU A 927 15.36 43.55 4.66
CA LEU A 927 15.35 42.15 4.25
C LEU A 927 15.51 41.25 5.47
N VAL A 928 14.78 40.13 5.46
CA VAL A 928 14.82 39.11 6.50
C VAL A 928 15.21 37.77 5.88
N LEU A 929 16.44 37.34 6.16
CA LEU A 929 16.99 36.09 5.65
C LEU A 929 17.04 35.06 6.80
N SER A 930 16.22 34.01 6.72
CA SER A 930 16.16 32.99 7.78
C SER A 930 17.14 31.84 7.50
N VAL A 931 17.88 31.43 8.53
CA VAL A 931 18.87 30.36 8.48
C VAL A 931 18.75 29.46 9.71
N THR A 932 19.18 28.20 9.59
CA THR A 932 19.13 27.23 10.70
C THR A 932 20.49 26.94 11.32
N ALA A 933 21.58 27.42 10.69
CA ALA A 933 22.95 27.20 11.16
C ALA A 933 23.68 28.53 11.32
N ALA A 934 24.39 28.67 12.44
CA ALA A 934 25.16 29.88 12.73
C ALA A 934 26.27 30.12 11.70
N ASP A 935 26.91 29.05 11.21
CA ASP A 935 27.93 29.12 10.17
C ASP A 935 27.38 29.71 8.86
N THR A 936 26.16 29.32 8.46
CA THR A 936 25.49 29.90 7.29
C THR A 936 25.24 31.40 7.46
N ALA A 937 24.80 31.84 8.64
CA ALA A 937 24.60 33.25 8.91
C ALA A 937 25.92 34.05 8.90
N LEU A 938 27.03 33.47 9.38
CA LEU A 938 28.34 34.11 9.31
C LEU A 938 28.84 34.25 7.87
N ARG A 939 28.65 33.22 7.03
CA ARG A 939 28.96 33.31 5.60
C ARG A 939 28.10 34.35 4.89
N LEU A 940 26.82 34.41 5.24
CA LEU A 940 25.90 35.42 4.73
C LEU A 940 26.30 36.83 5.15
N ARG A 941 26.74 37.03 6.40
CA ARG A 941 27.31 38.30 6.84
C ARG A 941 28.48 38.73 5.97
N THR A 942 29.44 37.84 5.73
CA THR A 942 30.61 38.13 4.89
C THR A 942 30.18 38.53 3.48
N LEU A 943 29.21 37.82 2.90
CA LEU A 943 28.67 38.16 1.58
C LEU A 943 28.03 39.55 1.57
N LEU A 944 27.18 39.85 2.55
CA LEU A 944 26.52 41.15 2.67
C LEU A 944 27.51 42.30 2.84
N GLN A 945 28.59 42.08 3.60
CA GLN A 945 29.67 43.08 3.74
C GLN A 945 30.38 43.37 2.41
N VAL A 946 30.58 42.37 1.56
CA VAL A 946 31.14 42.56 0.21
C VAL A 946 30.19 43.38 -0.66
N GLU A 947 28.88 43.24 -0.48
CA GLU A 947 27.85 44.04 -1.16
C GLU A 947 27.68 45.44 -0.55
N GLY A 948 28.46 45.79 0.47
CA GLY A 948 28.34 47.08 1.18
C GLY A 948 27.11 47.18 2.10
N LEU A 949 26.44 46.06 2.39
CA LEU A 949 25.24 46.02 3.22
C LEU A 949 25.56 45.71 4.68
N GLN A 950 24.93 46.46 5.58
CA GLN A 950 24.97 46.18 7.01
C GLN A 950 23.94 45.10 7.38
N SER A 951 24.27 44.29 8.39
CA SER A 951 23.37 43.23 8.84
C SER A 951 23.50 42.94 10.33
N TRP A 952 22.42 42.45 10.92
CA TRP A 952 22.34 42.08 12.34
C TRP A 952 21.65 40.73 12.52
N PRO A 953 22.19 39.83 13.36
CA PRO A 953 21.55 38.57 13.67
C PRO A 953 20.48 38.75 14.75
N LYS A 954 19.44 37.93 14.68
CA LYS A 954 18.34 37.89 15.64
C LYS A 954 17.91 36.46 15.89
N LEU A 955 17.89 36.04 17.15
CA LEU A 955 17.26 34.79 17.57
C LEU A 955 15.75 34.90 17.38
N THR A 956 15.13 33.84 16.88
CA THR A 956 13.67 33.81 16.70
C THR A 956 12.91 33.33 17.92
N GLY A 957 13.61 32.80 18.93
CA GLY A 957 13.01 31.97 19.99
C GLY A 957 12.54 30.60 19.48
N GLY A 958 12.86 30.24 18.23
CA GLY A 958 12.73 28.89 17.66
C GLY A 958 14.09 28.40 17.16
N ARG A 959 14.12 27.36 16.32
CA ARG A 959 15.37 26.80 15.76
C ARG A 959 15.98 27.60 14.60
N GLU A 960 15.33 28.69 14.21
CA GLU A 960 15.79 29.59 13.14
C GLU A 960 16.50 30.82 13.72
N LEU A 961 17.43 31.36 12.94
CA LEU A 961 18.11 32.63 13.13
C LEU A 961 17.75 33.52 11.96
N HIS A 962 17.40 34.78 12.23
CA HIS A 962 17.18 35.77 11.17
C HIS A 962 18.41 36.66 11.05
N VAL A 963 18.87 36.86 9.82
CA VAL A 963 19.80 37.93 9.46
C VAL A 963 18.97 39.08 8.90
N MET A 964 18.90 40.16 9.68
CA MET A 964 18.17 41.38 9.34
C MET A 964 19.10 42.32 8.57
N VAL A 965 18.69 42.77 7.39
CA VAL A 965 19.50 43.62 6.50
C VAL A 965 18.70 44.88 6.19
N PRO A 966 18.98 46.01 6.85
CA PRO A 966 18.36 47.29 6.49
C PRO A 966 18.74 47.66 5.05
N ILE A 967 17.76 48.14 4.30
CA ILE A 967 17.93 48.60 2.92
C ILE A 967 17.18 49.93 2.74
N GLU A 968 17.59 50.71 1.74
CA GLU A 968 16.78 51.84 1.30
C GLU A 968 15.45 51.31 0.71
N PRO A 969 14.33 52.03 0.86
CA PRO A 969 13.03 51.64 0.30
C PRO A 969 12.96 51.99 -1.21
N ASP A 970 13.94 51.53 -1.98
CA ASP A 970 14.04 51.72 -3.43
C ASP A 970 13.50 50.52 -4.23
N LEU A 971 13.42 49.35 -3.60
CA LEU A 971 12.83 48.13 -4.17
C LEU A 971 11.35 48.00 -3.81
N ASN A 972 10.55 47.37 -4.69
CA ASN A 972 9.26 46.81 -4.29
C ASN A 972 9.40 45.41 -3.66
N ALA A 973 8.33 44.88 -3.07
CA ALA A 973 8.37 43.59 -2.38
C ALA A 973 8.79 42.39 -3.26
N GLU A 974 8.43 42.36 -4.55
CA GLU A 974 8.84 41.28 -5.46
C GLU A 974 10.32 41.39 -5.83
N GLU A 975 10.82 42.61 -6.03
CA GLU A 975 12.23 42.89 -6.29
C GLU A 975 13.09 42.55 -5.08
N ALA A 976 12.66 42.93 -3.88
CA ALA A 976 13.32 42.59 -2.62
C ALA A 976 13.40 41.07 -2.39
N LEU A 977 12.33 40.33 -2.70
CA LEU A 977 12.34 38.87 -2.66
C LEU A 977 13.34 38.29 -3.65
N ARG A 978 13.29 38.74 -4.92
CA ARG A 978 14.21 38.26 -5.97
C ARG A 978 15.67 38.54 -5.62
N TYR A 979 15.96 39.74 -5.11
CA TYR A 979 17.29 40.11 -4.64
C TYR A 979 17.76 39.21 -3.49
N SER A 980 16.86 38.93 -2.53
CA SER A 980 17.13 38.00 -1.42
C SER A 980 17.45 36.58 -1.90
N GLU A 981 16.68 36.07 -2.87
CA GLU A 981 16.90 34.74 -3.45
C GLU A 981 18.22 34.67 -4.25
N GLN A 982 18.60 35.75 -4.93
CA GLN A 982 19.90 35.85 -5.60
C GLN A 982 21.07 35.85 -4.60
N LEU A 983 20.95 36.61 -3.50
CA LEU A 983 21.93 36.59 -2.41
C LEU A 983 22.05 35.18 -1.81
N ALA A 984 20.92 34.52 -1.56
CA ALA A 984 20.90 33.14 -1.06
C ALA A 984 21.58 32.16 -2.04
N GLY A 985 21.28 32.26 -3.34
CA GLY A 985 21.83 31.38 -4.37
C GLY A 985 23.36 31.46 -4.51
N ARG A 986 23.98 32.61 -4.18
CA ARG A 986 25.44 32.80 -4.20
C ARG A 986 26.17 31.99 -3.12
N LEU A 987 25.48 31.49 -2.10
CA LEU A 987 26.07 30.70 -1.02
C LEU A 987 25.98 29.17 -1.23
N GLY A 988 25.54 28.70 -2.40
CA GLY A 988 25.54 27.26 -2.76
C GLY A 988 24.54 26.44 -1.93
N ASN A 989 24.85 25.17 -1.63
CA ASN A 989 24.00 24.17 -0.94
C ASN A 989 23.52 24.54 0.49
N ALA A 990 23.63 25.80 0.93
CA ALA A 990 23.10 26.29 2.19
C ALA A 990 21.64 26.75 2.04
N THR A 991 20.71 26.17 2.79
CA THR A 991 19.30 26.56 2.81
C THR A 991 19.11 27.88 3.55
N ILE A 992 19.00 28.99 2.82
CA ILE A 992 18.54 30.30 3.32
C ILE A 992 17.08 30.48 2.88
N ASP A 993 16.17 30.67 3.83
CA ASP A 993 14.74 30.89 3.58
C ASP A 993 14.43 32.38 3.48
N CYS A 994 13.97 32.81 2.29
CA CYS A 994 13.62 34.20 1.95
C CYS A 994 12.12 34.49 2.06
N ARG A 995 11.30 33.56 2.60
CA ARG A 995 9.83 33.68 2.65
C ARG A 995 9.32 34.96 3.30
N HIS A 996 10.10 35.55 4.21
CA HIS A 996 9.72 36.73 4.97
C HIS A 996 9.80 38.03 4.15
N ASN A 997 10.37 37.98 2.94
CA ASN A 997 10.44 39.11 2.02
C ASN A 997 9.34 39.06 0.95
N LYS A 998 8.42 38.08 1.01
CA LYS A 998 7.25 38.03 0.11
C LYS A 998 6.29 39.20 0.38
N PRO A 999 5.54 39.67 -0.62
CA PRO A 999 4.49 40.66 -0.42
C PRO A 999 3.54 40.27 0.72
N GLY A 1000 3.35 41.18 1.68
CA GLY A 1000 2.49 40.96 2.83
C GLY A 1000 3.02 39.97 3.88
N ALA A 1001 4.24 39.43 3.75
CA ALA A 1001 4.82 38.58 4.78
C ALA A 1001 5.15 39.35 6.06
N ALA A 1002 5.32 38.61 7.16
CA ALA A 1002 5.80 39.12 8.43
C ALA A 1002 6.77 38.12 9.05
N ALA A 1003 7.70 38.62 9.85
CA ALA A 1003 8.67 37.84 10.60
C ALA A 1003 8.45 38.05 12.11
N ILE A 1004 8.88 37.09 12.93
CA ILE A 1004 8.85 37.28 14.39
C ILE A 1004 9.54 38.59 14.78
N ALA A 1005 8.85 39.43 15.52
CA ALA A 1005 9.33 40.76 15.81
C ALA A 1005 10.39 40.73 16.92
N ALA A 1006 11.35 41.65 16.89
CA ALA A 1006 12.36 41.75 17.94
C ALA A 1006 11.69 41.98 19.31
N PHE A 1007 12.22 41.35 20.34
CA PHE A 1007 11.70 41.32 21.71
C PHE A 1007 10.33 40.64 21.87
N SER A 1008 9.75 40.07 20.81
CA SER A 1008 8.48 39.35 20.93
C SER A 1008 8.68 38.01 21.66
N PRO A 1009 7.86 37.69 22.67
CA PRO A 1009 7.69 36.32 23.11
C PRO A 1009 7.14 35.44 21.99
N ARG A 1010 7.45 34.14 22.04
CA ARG A 1010 6.85 33.12 21.19
C ARG A 1010 5.72 32.43 21.92
N ALA A 1011 4.63 32.12 21.22
CA ALA A 1011 3.55 31.27 21.73
C ALA A 1011 3.96 29.78 21.78
N LEU A 1012 5.11 29.49 22.40
CA LEU A 1012 5.72 28.17 22.57
C LEU A 1012 5.95 27.88 24.05
N PRO A 1013 6.08 26.59 24.46
CA PRO A 1013 6.42 26.23 25.83
C PRO A 1013 7.68 26.98 26.31
N GLY A 1014 7.61 27.62 27.48
CA GLY A 1014 8.71 28.40 28.06
C GLY A 1014 8.78 29.86 27.62
N PHE A 1015 7.99 30.29 26.63
CA PHE A 1015 7.95 31.66 26.10
C PHE A 1015 9.33 32.20 25.71
N PRO A 1016 10.05 31.51 24.83
CA PRO A 1016 11.32 32.01 24.34
C PRO A 1016 11.11 33.35 23.61
N ILE A 1017 12.07 34.24 23.77
CA ILE A 1017 12.01 35.62 23.31
C ILE A 1017 12.87 35.73 22.06
N ALA A 1018 12.31 36.32 21.01
CA ALA A 1018 13.09 36.70 19.84
C ALA A 1018 14.02 37.87 20.19
N ALA A 1019 15.33 37.62 20.24
CA ALA A 1019 16.30 38.57 20.75
C ALA A 1019 17.26 39.03 19.64
N PRO A 1020 17.39 40.35 19.39
CA PRO A 1020 18.50 40.88 18.61
C PRO A 1020 19.84 40.51 19.26
N LEU A 1021 20.83 40.19 18.44
CA LEU A 1021 22.17 39.83 18.91
C LEU A 1021 23.22 40.68 18.22
N GLU A 1022 24.37 40.84 18.89
CA GLU A 1022 25.61 41.22 18.25
C GLU A 1022 26.25 40.01 17.55
N TRP A 1023 26.95 40.24 16.45
CA TRP A 1023 27.65 39.14 15.75
C TRP A 1023 28.68 38.42 16.63
N ALA A 1024 29.32 39.13 17.56
CA ALA A 1024 30.24 38.54 18.53
C ALA A 1024 29.52 37.62 19.53
N GLN A 1025 28.27 37.92 19.87
CA GLN A 1025 27.42 37.06 20.71
C GLN A 1025 27.02 35.79 19.96
N MET A 1026 26.67 35.93 18.68
CA MET A 1026 26.35 34.78 17.82
C MET A 1026 27.53 33.81 17.65
N GLN A 1027 28.75 34.33 17.48
CA GLN A 1027 29.97 33.51 17.38
C GLN A 1027 30.27 32.69 18.65
N ARG A 1028 29.77 33.12 19.82
CA ARG A 1028 29.94 32.40 21.09
C ARG A 1028 28.96 31.24 21.28
N GLY A 1029 28.03 31.01 20.34
CA GLY A 1029 27.12 29.86 20.37
C GLY A 1029 25.98 29.98 21.38
N ILE A 1030 25.30 31.12 21.44
CA ILE A 1030 24.12 31.31 22.29
C ILE A 1030 22.99 30.37 21.84
N ALA A 1031 22.41 29.63 22.79
CA ALA A 1031 21.31 28.72 22.53
C ALA A 1031 20.06 29.48 22.00
N PRO A 1032 19.27 28.91 21.07
CA PRO A 1032 18.13 29.61 20.48
C PRO A 1032 17.01 29.99 21.46
N ASP A 1033 16.95 29.32 22.62
CA ASP A 1033 16.02 29.54 23.73
C ASP A 1033 16.69 30.21 24.94
N ALA A 1034 17.90 30.78 24.79
CA ALA A 1034 18.65 31.41 25.88
C ALA A 1034 17.91 32.56 26.58
N PHE A 1035 16.87 33.12 25.94
CA PHE A 1035 16.04 34.17 26.49
C PHE A 1035 14.60 33.69 26.56
N THR A 1036 14.03 33.68 27.77
CA THR A 1036 12.64 33.28 28.03
C THR A 1036 11.95 34.29 28.93
N MET A 1037 10.63 34.42 28.84
CA MET A 1037 9.87 35.28 29.77
C MET A 1037 9.89 34.74 31.21
N LYS A 1038 9.89 33.40 31.38
CA LYS A 1038 10.02 32.77 32.70
C LYS A 1038 11.51 32.63 33.02
N LYS A 1039 11.92 32.97 34.26
CA LYS A 1039 13.31 32.97 34.76
C LYS A 1039 14.16 31.82 34.18
N PRO A 1040 15.46 32.04 33.88
CA PRO A 1040 16.32 30.98 33.34
C PRO A 1040 16.38 29.79 34.30
N ARG A 1041 16.35 28.57 33.77
CA ARG A 1041 16.86 27.41 34.49
C ARG A 1041 18.40 27.49 34.43
N GLY A 1042 19.02 28.02 35.49
CA GLY A 1042 20.47 28.05 35.68
C GLY A 1042 21.14 29.26 35.07
#